data_AF-A0A9P5S3P9-F1
#
_entry.id   AF-A0A9P5S3P9-F1
#
_cell.length_a   1.000
_cell.length_b   1.000
_cell.length_c   1.000
_cell.angle_alpha   90.00
_cell.angle_beta   90.00
_cell.angle_gamma   90.00
#
_symmetry.space_group_name_H-M   'P 1'
#
loop_
_entity.id
_entity.type
_entity.pdbx_description
1 polymer ?
#
loop_
_entity_poly.entity_id
_entity_poly.type
_entity_poly.pdbx_seq_one_letter_code
_entity_poly.pdbx_strand_id
1 'polypeptide(L)'
;MSGLSQPFRQGPDGEVNHLEVSEEPQTKQYVIYWDDIRRVYRKALHIKNGSMIVNLARNQHGQCYEPDCIKYYPGVTLEVVEGEDSDTQTSSIPLAKVFAAPSAPTSDYYNPPLTCAQAHNTAKLSLFESTEPSLTLGSLTIHETATATAASSTVLVSTSINRTAFVSPTPISHRLLQRTQSMLQESSTQLVRYESSLQAGQIVQADAIMQGMQAMRKDIQEEFRVLHSEVAKSEELKELKQLIQEMKATADVQTKRIIELQELSVKLQQEALDRLALMQIKIASILTQTYELHEYPIPRLFIVLPKEDATRTETAGRGVKNLFAKQFKLYFLCECGDHTKSHDGPATNPSLKHEIHIALHEGYDIDRPTEFFDKYGPYILTLLQMLKYGVTIAGVVVPPLGKLSVVDSLKDVADGINHVLKDIGPRVDSSIAYIEKLTGIQSQLSTADSTSSLTDPTTLGGPEALEGADLRQLDSFLKTKDKGRVLGNLYRIVTGEGHVKWVCLDHYRENYRAKATQDLRDAIEEVLGIYNESTGSVQAWPWSSRVARRFYSVLSSSRCVQELSLYFRWKPSMQDLRDLRDAIKSTNIGHIRITSEDNTPPRSDLLNNGRRFEPILQMISSGNIRSLELEGWGGFLERISNVPVTLGVRRLRIQTIEEWTKRLPRLISIIQASPLLTELSLEIDHDVHLVFDPVIDALKNLQRPQGLKLTVMNARCEASVEIEAHTGRSLYVDLRVKKTKEADPFNHSLVRNLVIEEHCDLPSILIQVQKCIEHGAAVESIEIACDANNFVEWLESFRKLLTKNIDVK
;
A
#
# COMPACT_ATOMS: atom_id res chain seq x y z
N MET A 1 48.39 11.91 11.20
CA MET A 1 47.14 11.16 10.97
C MET A 1 46.07 12.20 10.71
N SER A 2 45.49 12.22 9.52
CA SER A 2 44.42 13.17 9.20
C SER A 2 43.18 12.75 10.00
N GLY A 3 42.71 13.61 10.91
CA GLY A 3 41.48 13.36 11.66
C GLY A 3 40.29 13.17 10.72
N LEU A 4 39.34 12.31 11.09
CA LEU A 4 38.09 12.16 10.36
C LEU A 4 37.29 13.46 10.48
N SER A 5 36.71 13.92 9.38
CA SER A 5 35.87 15.11 9.35
C SER A 5 34.57 14.86 8.59
N GLN A 6 33.52 15.59 8.97
CA GLN A 6 32.19 15.58 8.37
C GLN A 6 31.95 16.92 7.67
N PRO A 7 31.65 16.93 6.35
CA PRO A 7 31.26 18.16 5.67
C PRO A 7 29.81 18.55 5.99
N PHE A 8 29.60 19.84 6.28
CA PHE A 8 28.32 20.51 6.49
C PHE A 8 28.19 21.71 5.56
N ARG A 9 26.98 22.09 5.17
CA ARG A 9 26.69 23.32 4.39
C ARG A 9 25.36 23.95 4.80
N GLN A 10 25.20 25.24 4.54
CA GLN A 10 23.94 25.95 4.73
C GLN A 10 23.17 26.06 3.42
N GLY A 11 22.06 25.34 3.26
CA GLY A 11 21.33 25.30 1.99
C GLY A 11 22.07 24.51 0.88
N PRO A 12 21.49 24.43 -0.33
CA PRO A 12 22.08 23.69 -1.45
C PRO A 12 23.40 24.27 -1.96
N ASP A 13 23.54 25.60 -1.89
CA ASP A 13 24.67 26.36 -2.45
C ASP A 13 25.62 26.94 -1.39
N GLY A 14 25.44 26.60 -0.10
CA GLY A 14 26.26 27.12 0.98
C GLY A 14 27.70 26.60 0.98
N GLU A 15 28.59 27.38 1.58
CA GLU A 15 29.99 26.99 1.80
C GLU A 15 30.06 25.71 2.67
N VAL A 16 30.96 24.80 2.27
CA VAL A 16 31.12 23.51 2.95
C VAL A 16 32.18 23.63 4.06
N ASN A 17 31.73 23.58 5.32
CA ASN A 17 32.60 23.54 6.49
C ASN A 17 32.81 22.10 6.95
N HIS A 18 34.03 21.76 7.35
CA HIS A 18 34.36 20.42 7.84
C HIS A 18 34.48 20.44 9.36
N LEU A 19 33.65 19.67 10.06
CA LEU A 19 33.72 19.50 11.51
C LEU A 19 34.45 18.21 11.86
N GLU A 20 35.24 18.24 12.93
CA GLU A 20 35.97 17.08 13.42
C GLU A 20 35.01 16.03 13.99
N VAL A 21 35.31 14.76 13.71
CA VAL A 21 34.52 13.62 14.17
C VAL A 21 35.19 13.02 15.39
N SER A 22 34.44 12.90 16.48
CA SER A 22 34.89 12.30 17.74
C SER A 22 34.41 10.86 17.88
N GLU A 23 35.18 10.01 18.55
CA GLU A 23 34.74 8.65 18.90
C GLU A 23 34.10 8.66 20.29
N GLU A 24 32.81 8.32 20.37
CA GLU A 24 32.06 8.27 21.62
C GLU A 24 32.59 7.13 22.52
N PRO A 25 33.10 7.41 23.74
CA PRO A 25 33.80 6.43 24.55
C PRO A 25 33.00 5.16 24.87
N GLN A 26 31.69 5.30 25.08
CA GLN A 26 30.82 4.21 25.53
C GLN A 26 30.47 3.25 24.39
N THR A 27 30.07 3.79 23.23
CA THR A 27 29.55 2.98 22.13
C THR A 27 30.54 2.76 21.00
N LYS A 28 31.72 3.42 21.05
CA LYS A 28 32.72 3.38 20.00
C LYS A 28 32.17 3.81 18.64
N GLN A 29 31.16 4.69 18.67
CA GLN A 29 30.54 5.24 17.47
C GLN A 29 31.17 6.59 17.16
N TYR A 30 31.40 6.87 15.88
CA TYR A 30 31.84 8.17 15.42
C TYR A 30 30.67 9.15 15.41
N VAL A 31 30.81 10.25 16.13
CA VAL A 31 29.77 11.28 16.35
C VAL A 31 30.32 12.68 16.12
N ILE A 32 29.42 13.62 15.85
CA ILE A 32 29.70 15.07 15.83
C ILE A 32 28.82 15.72 16.90
N TYR A 33 29.44 16.47 17.81
CA TYR A 33 28.71 17.14 18.89
C TYR A 33 27.90 18.32 18.37
N TRP A 34 26.70 18.47 18.91
CA TRP A 34 25.76 19.52 18.51
C TRP A 34 26.31 20.92 18.82
N ASP A 35 27.09 21.08 19.88
CA ASP A 35 27.75 22.34 20.23
C ASP A 35 28.80 22.77 19.20
N ASP A 36 29.53 21.82 18.59
CA ASP A 36 30.50 22.13 17.53
C ASP A 36 29.78 22.55 16.24
N ILE A 37 28.64 21.93 15.95
CA ILE A 37 27.74 22.35 14.86
C ILE A 37 27.25 23.79 15.11
N ARG A 38 26.72 24.09 16.30
CA ARG A 38 26.25 25.45 16.66
C ARG A 38 27.37 26.49 16.68
N ARG A 39 28.62 26.08 16.94
CA ARG A 39 29.76 27.01 16.92
C ARG A 39 30.01 27.55 15.51
N VAL A 40 29.82 26.72 14.48
CA VAL A 40 29.97 27.11 13.07
C VAL A 40 28.67 27.70 12.52
N TYR A 41 27.54 27.08 12.83
CA TYR A 41 26.20 27.48 12.38
C TYR A 41 25.37 27.94 13.59
N ARG A 42 25.55 29.20 13.99
CA ARG A 42 25.00 29.74 15.25
C ARG A 42 23.49 29.54 15.43
N LYS A 43 22.75 29.36 14.33
CA LYS A 43 21.29 29.25 14.32
C LYS A 43 20.81 27.87 13.88
N ALA A 44 21.67 26.86 13.89
CA ALA A 44 21.30 25.49 13.53
C ALA A 44 20.10 25.01 14.37
N LEU A 45 18.98 24.74 13.70
CA LEU A 45 17.77 24.17 14.30
C LEU A 45 17.75 22.65 14.12
N HIS A 46 18.00 22.16 12.90
CA HIS A 46 18.08 20.74 12.59
C HIS A 46 19.02 20.49 11.39
N ILE A 47 19.41 19.23 11.20
CA ILE A 47 20.32 18.79 10.15
C ILE A 47 19.55 17.91 9.17
N LYS A 48 19.83 18.02 7.88
CA LYS A 48 19.27 17.19 6.82
C LYS A 48 20.35 16.40 6.09
N ASN A 49 19.98 15.21 5.64
CA ASN A 49 20.71 14.39 4.68
C ASN A 49 19.77 14.16 3.48
N GLY A 50 19.89 15.01 2.46
CA GLY A 50 18.92 15.07 1.37
C GLY A 50 17.54 15.53 1.87
N SER A 51 16.49 14.74 1.61
CA SER A 51 15.13 15.02 2.09
C SER A 51 14.86 14.57 3.53
N MET A 52 15.79 13.85 4.17
CA MET A 52 15.60 13.28 5.51
C MET A 52 16.21 14.16 6.59
N ILE A 53 15.48 14.36 7.70
CA ILE A 53 16.02 15.01 8.91
C ILE A 53 16.91 14.01 9.66
N VAL A 54 18.13 14.42 9.98
CA VAL A 54 19.09 13.66 10.79
C VAL A 54 18.72 13.85 12.26
N ASN A 55 18.31 12.77 12.91
CA ASN A 55 17.99 12.77 14.34
C ASN A 55 19.25 12.81 15.21
N LEU A 56 19.11 13.37 16.41
CA LEU A 56 20.13 13.22 17.46
C LEU A 56 20.38 11.73 17.75
N ALA A 57 21.65 11.40 17.96
CA ALA A 57 22.08 10.05 18.28
C ALA A 57 21.51 9.65 19.65
N ARG A 58 20.98 8.41 19.70
CA ARG A 58 20.38 7.83 20.90
C ARG A 58 21.17 6.62 21.35
N ASN A 59 21.23 6.42 22.66
CA ASN A 59 21.81 5.24 23.27
C ASN A 59 20.90 4.00 23.07
N GLN A 60 21.36 2.84 23.55
CA GLN A 60 20.61 1.58 23.48
C GLN A 60 19.26 1.58 24.22
N HIS A 61 19.02 2.58 25.07
CA HIS A 61 17.76 2.78 25.81
C HIS A 61 16.84 3.81 25.15
N GLY A 62 17.20 4.34 23.97
CA GLY A 62 16.38 5.30 23.23
C GLY A 62 16.43 6.75 23.75
N GLN A 63 17.31 7.04 24.72
CA GLN A 63 17.57 8.40 25.21
C GLN A 63 18.65 9.07 24.36
N CYS A 64 18.54 10.39 24.14
CA CYS A 64 19.59 11.15 23.46
C CYS A 64 20.90 11.09 24.28
N TYR A 65 22.05 11.08 23.61
CA TYR A 65 23.34 11.21 24.30
C TYR A 65 23.46 12.59 24.96
N GLU A 66 24.17 12.65 26.08
CA GLU A 66 24.53 13.90 26.74
C GLU A 66 26.07 14.00 26.80
N PRO A 67 26.70 14.97 26.10
CA PRO A 67 26.07 16.05 25.33
C PRO A 67 25.44 15.59 24.00
N ASP A 68 24.44 16.34 23.53
CA ASP A 68 23.72 16.06 22.28
C ASP A 68 24.70 15.93 21.10
N CYS A 69 24.54 14.87 20.30
CA CYS A 69 25.39 14.62 19.14
C CYS A 69 24.61 13.96 18.01
N ILE A 70 25.16 13.96 16.80
CA ILE A 70 24.65 13.20 15.65
C ILE A 70 25.67 12.16 15.21
N LYS A 71 25.22 11.09 14.56
CA LYS A 71 26.12 10.08 14.00
C LYS A 71 26.93 10.63 12.83
N TYR A 72 28.13 10.10 12.63
CA TYR A 72 28.95 10.37 11.44
C TYR A 72 28.37 9.71 10.19
N TYR A 73 28.29 10.46 9.08
CA TYR A 73 27.80 10.03 7.77
C TYR A 73 28.94 10.15 6.73
N PRO A 74 29.76 9.10 6.56
CA PRO A 74 30.93 9.14 5.68
C PRO A 74 30.54 9.41 4.23
N GLY A 75 31.23 10.36 3.59
CA GLY A 75 31.05 10.71 2.18
C GLY A 75 29.80 11.52 1.86
N VAL A 76 29.07 12.00 2.86
CA VAL A 76 27.83 12.79 2.70
C VAL A 76 28.05 14.21 3.19
N THR A 77 27.61 15.23 2.45
CA THR A 77 27.53 16.61 2.96
C THR A 77 26.18 16.84 3.61
N LEU A 78 26.17 17.14 4.91
CA LEU A 78 24.95 17.38 5.66
C LEU A 78 24.51 18.85 5.53
N GLU A 79 23.22 19.08 5.39
CA GLU A 79 22.66 20.43 5.25
C GLU A 79 22.16 20.93 6.61
N VAL A 80 22.59 22.13 7.00
CA VAL A 80 22.17 22.79 8.24
C VAL A 80 21.02 23.73 7.94
N VAL A 81 19.89 23.50 8.60
CA VAL A 81 18.73 24.39 8.52
C VAL A 81 18.81 25.38 9.67
N GLU A 82 19.04 26.65 9.34
CA GLU A 82 19.10 27.74 10.30
C GLU A 82 17.71 28.39 10.50
N GLY A 83 17.42 28.84 11.72
CA GLY A 83 16.22 29.65 11.99
C GLY A 83 16.33 31.06 11.41
N GLU A 84 15.21 31.62 10.97
CA GLU A 84 15.14 33.04 10.56
C GLU A 84 15.37 33.97 11.76
N ASP A 85 16.14 35.04 11.56
CA ASP A 85 16.34 36.07 12.58
C ASP A 85 15.04 36.81 12.87
N SER A 86 14.48 36.61 14.06
CA SER A 86 13.42 37.47 14.58
C SER A 86 13.92 38.83 15.11
N ASP A 87 15.22 39.15 14.93
CA ASP A 87 15.84 40.40 15.41
C ASP A 87 15.93 41.47 14.31
N THR A 88 14.78 41.95 13.85
CA THR A 88 14.65 43.32 13.33
C THR A 88 13.66 44.10 14.18
N GLN A 89 14.16 44.67 15.28
CA GLN A 89 13.49 45.71 16.04
C GLN A 89 13.81 47.11 15.47
N THR A 90 12.81 47.99 15.51
CA THR A 90 12.90 49.46 15.63
C THR A 90 13.53 50.28 14.49
N SER A 91 12.65 50.89 13.68
CA SER A 91 12.92 52.20 13.06
C SER A 91 11.76 53.15 13.39
N SER A 92 12.12 54.28 13.98
CA SER A 92 11.29 55.34 14.57
C SER A 92 10.96 56.45 13.57
N ILE A 93 9.68 56.78 13.35
CA ILE A 93 9.20 58.07 12.77
C ILE A 93 7.83 58.44 13.41
N PRO A 94 7.49 59.73 13.62
CA PRO A 94 6.89 60.21 14.86
C PRO A 94 5.38 60.53 14.83
N LEU A 95 4.88 60.75 16.05
CA LEU A 95 3.53 61.12 16.48
C LEU A 95 3.10 62.54 16.05
N ALA A 96 1.91 62.68 15.44
CA ALA A 96 1.05 63.87 15.63
C ALA A 96 -0.45 63.59 15.36
N LYS A 97 -1.23 63.95 16.39
CA LYS A 97 -2.70 63.95 16.58
C LYS A 97 -3.55 64.52 15.44
N VAL A 98 -4.77 63.98 15.22
CA VAL A 98 -6.04 64.73 15.17
C VAL A 98 -7.22 63.84 15.60
N PHE A 99 -8.14 64.43 16.36
CA PHE A 99 -9.40 63.93 16.95
C PHE A 99 -10.43 63.38 15.94
N ALA A 100 -11.24 62.40 16.37
CA ALA A 100 -12.69 62.53 16.62
C ALA A 100 -13.45 61.19 16.42
N ALA A 101 -14.22 60.80 17.43
CA ALA A 101 -15.34 59.87 17.31
C ALA A 101 -16.50 60.55 16.55
N PRO A 102 -17.52 59.82 16.01
CA PRO A 102 -18.56 59.32 16.90
C PRO A 102 -19.30 58.01 16.48
N SER A 103 -20.00 57.48 17.48
CA SER A 103 -21.31 56.81 17.46
C SER A 103 -21.48 55.40 16.86
N ALA A 104 -21.85 54.50 17.77
CA ALA A 104 -22.55 53.25 17.54
C ALA A 104 -23.97 53.45 16.96
N PRO A 105 -24.58 52.36 16.46
CA PRO A 105 -25.88 51.96 16.97
C PRO A 105 -25.93 50.47 17.37
N THR A 106 -26.35 50.23 18.61
CA THR A 106 -27.48 49.36 19.01
C THR A 106 -27.83 48.20 18.06
N SER A 107 -27.55 46.96 18.45
CA SER A 107 -28.48 46.09 19.18
C SER A 107 -29.82 45.91 18.47
N ASP A 108 -30.01 44.78 17.82
CA ASP A 108 -31.28 44.05 17.89
C ASP A 108 -31.08 42.54 17.78
N TYR A 109 -31.79 41.85 18.67
CA TYR A 109 -31.99 40.41 18.79
C TYR A 109 -32.58 39.81 17.50
N TYR A 110 -32.21 38.59 17.12
CA TYR A 110 -33.16 37.54 16.71
C TYR A 110 -32.50 36.15 16.68
N ASN A 111 -33.22 35.16 17.24
CA ASN A 111 -32.90 33.73 17.29
C ASN A 111 -32.91 33.05 15.91
N PRO A 112 -32.22 31.89 15.74
CA PRO A 112 -32.23 31.13 14.49
C PRO A 112 -33.41 30.12 14.45
N PRO A 113 -33.94 29.79 13.26
CA PRO A 113 -34.66 28.54 13.06
C PRO A 113 -33.86 27.54 12.21
N LEU A 114 -34.13 26.28 12.52
CA LEU A 114 -33.67 25.07 11.86
C LEU A 114 -34.24 24.91 10.43
N THR A 115 -33.56 24.01 9.70
CA THR A 115 -33.99 23.12 8.61
C THR A 115 -33.95 23.56 7.13
N CYS A 116 -33.13 22.78 6.40
CA CYS A 116 -33.28 22.19 5.06
C CYS A 116 -33.55 23.02 3.78
N ALA A 117 -32.69 22.71 2.79
CA ALA A 117 -32.93 22.55 1.35
C ALA A 117 -32.74 23.76 0.40
N GLN A 118 -31.73 23.57 -0.46
CA GLN A 118 -31.64 23.87 -1.90
C GLN A 118 -31.61 25.33 -2.43
N ALA A 119 -30.56 25.53 -3.24
CA ALA A 119 -30.52 26.14 -4.57
C ALA A 119 -29.93 27.57 -4.74
N HIS A 120 -28.84 27.56 -5.51
CA HIS A 120 -28.30 28.56 -6.45
C HIS A 120 -28.06 30.01 -6.00
N ASN A 121 -26.78 30.43 -6.07
CA ASN A 121 -26.39 31.39 -7.11
C ASN A 121 -24.89 31.41 -7.42
N THR A 122 -24.66 31.52 -8.72
CA THR A 122 -23.43 31.68 -9.51
C THR A 122 -22.62 32.93 -9.18
N ALA A 123 -21.29 32.81 -9.18
CA ALA A 123 -20.37 33.91 -9.44
C ALA A 123 -19.24 33.46 -10.39
N LYS A 124 -19.13 34.20 -11.50
CA LYS A 124 -18.09 34.17 -12.54
C LYS A 124 -16.69 34.47 -11.98
N LEU A 125 -15.67 33.78 -12.49
CA LEU A 125 -14.25 34.15 -12.67
C LEU A 125 -13.54 32.87 -13.18
N SER A 126 -12.59 32.81 -14.10
CA SER A 126 -12.04 33.69 -15.14
C SER A 126 -11.11 32.78 -15.97
N LEU A 127 -11.00 33.09 -17.26
CA LEU A 127 -10.09 32.55 -18.27
C LEU A 127 -8.70 32.11 -17.74
N PHE A 128 -8.30 30.86 -18.02
CA PHE A 128 -6.92 30.49 -18.28
C PHE A 128 -6.89 29.49 -19.45
N GLU A 129 -6.26 29.91 -20.55
CA GLU A 129 -5.86 29.06 -21.67
C GLU A 129 -4.93 27.96 -21.16
N SER A 130 -5.32 26.69 -21.39
CA SER A 130 -4.49 25.53 -21.14
C SER A 130 -3.95 25.03 -22.48
N THR A 131 -2.63 25.12 -22.62
CA THR A 131 -1.85 24.58 -23.72
C THR A 131 -1.78 23.06 -23.57
N GLU A 132 -2.38 22.31 -24.50
CA GLU A 132 -2.25 20.85 -24.57
C GLU A 132 -0.80 20.42 -24.88
N PRO A 133 -0.22 19.42 -24.17
CA PRO A 133 0.95 18.72 -24.64
C PRO A 133 0.52 17.52 -25.49
N SER A 134 1.05 17.45 -26.72
CA SER A 134 0.95 16.28 -27.59
C SER A 134 1.72 15.10 -26.98
N LEU A 135 1.01 14.01 -26.70
CA LEU A 135 1.61 12.74 -26.28
C LEU A 135 2.12 11.99 -27.53
N THR A 136 3.43 11.95 -27.70
CA THR A 136 4.13 11.05 -28.62
C THR A 136 4.23 9.65 -28.01
N LEU A 137 3.63 8.67 -28.69
CA LEU A 137 3.64 7.26 -28.32
C LEU A 137 5.06 6.69 -28.51
N GLY A 138 5.77 6.48 -27.40
CA GLY A 138 7.07 5.81 -27.38
C GLY A 138 6.93 4.31 -27.61
N SER A 139 7.65 3.79 -28.61
CA SER A 139 7.77 2.37 -28.95
C SER A 139 8.27 1.55 -27.75
N LEU A 140 7.48 0.55 -27.34
CA LEU A 140 7.80 -0.37 -26.24
C LEU A 140 8.59 -1.58 -26.77
N THR A 141 9.87 -1.60 -26.46
CA THR A 141 10.78 -2.75 -26.64
C THR A 141 10.46 -3.82 -25.59
N ILE A 142 10.10 -5.03 -26.03
CA ILE A 142 9.95 -6.19 -25.14
C ILE A 142 11.30 -6.90 -25.03
N HIS A 143 11.79 -7.03 -23.79
CA HIS A 143 12.95 -7.84 -23.42
C HIS A 143 12.61 -9.34 -23.56
N GLU A 144 13.24 -10.02 -24.52
CA GLU A 144 13.32 -11.49 -24.53
C GLU A 144 14.42 -11.98 -23.60
N THR A 145 14.05 -12.88 -22.69
CA THR A 145 14.95 -13.59 -21.78
C THR A 145 15.41 -14.89 -22.42
N ALA A 146 16.71 -15.16 -22.25
CA ALA A 146 17.49 -16.18 -22.91
C ALA A 146 16.98 -17.63 -22.74
N THR A 147 17.06 -18.42 -23.82
CA THR A 147 17.35 -19.85 -23.73
C THR A 147 18.14 -20.36 -24.94
N ALA A 148 19.35 -20.85 -24.64
CA ALA A 148 20.15 -21.89 -25.30
C ALA A 148 20.32 -21.89 -26.83
N THR A 149 21.53 -21.47 -27.20
CA THR A 149 22.30 -21.70 -28.42
C THR A 149 22.31 -23.16 -28.91
N ALA A 150 21.89 -23.36 -30.17
CA ALA A 150 22.41 -24.41 -31.04
C ALA A 150 22.67 -23.79 -32.41
N ALA A 151 23.95 -23.78 -32.79
CA ALA A 151 24.45 -23.21 -34.03
C ALA A 151 24.09 -24.10 -35.22
N SER A 152 23.57 -23.50 -36.30
CA SER A 152 23.76 -24.00 -37.65
C SER A 152 23.66 -22.85 -38.66
N SER A 153 24.71 -22.74 -39.44
CA SER A 153 25.07 -21.67 -40.36
C SER A 153 24.08 -21.50 -41.52
N THR A 154 23.65 -20.27 -41.73
CA THR A 154 22.95 -19.79 -42.93
C THR A 154 23.97 -19.64 -44.07
N VAL A 155 23.88 -20.48 -45.10
CA VAL A 155 24.51 -20.24 -46.40
C VAL A 155 23.48 -19.56 -47.29
N LEU A 156 23.71 -18.30 -47.61
CA LEU A 156 23.02 -17.58 -48.68
C LEU A 156 23.44 -18.20 -50.02
N VAL A 157 22.50 -18.77 -50.77
CA VAL A 157 22.70 -19.08 -52.19
C VAL A 157 21.67 -18.32 -53.01
N SER A 158 22.21 -17.34 -53.72
CA SER A 158 21.53 -16.55 -54.75
C SER A 158 21.01 -17.45 -55.88
N THR A 159 19.72 -17.35 -56.14
CA THR A 159 19.09 -17.88 -57.35
C THR A 159 19.59 -17.14 -58.59
N SER A 160 20.33 -17.83 -59.44
CA SER A 160 20.51 -17.47 -60.84
C SER A 160 20.69 -18.72 -61.70
N ILE A 161 20.27 -18.60 -62.97
CA ILE A 161 20.50 -19.49 -64.11
C ILE A 161 19.33 -20.44 -64.46
N ASN A 162 18.44 -19.92 -65.31
CA ASN A 162 17.84 -20.68 -66.41
C ASN A 162 18.94 -21.00 -67.43
N ARG A 163 19.24 -22.29 -67.64
CA ARG A 163 19.84 -22.77 -68.90
C ARG A 163 19.48 -24.24 -69.10
N THR A 164 18.53 -24.46 -69.99
CA THR A 164 18.24 -25.75 -70.62
C THR A 164 19.49 -26.24 -71.34
N ALA A 165 20.20 -27.19 -70.75
CA ALA A 165 21.28 -27.91 -71.41
C ALA A 165 20.65 -28.98 -72.34
N PHE A 166 20.71 -28.73 -73.64
CA PHE A 166 20.61 -29.78 -74.64
C PHE A 166 21.71 -30.80 -74.37
N VAL A 167 21.33 -32.04 -74.07
CA VAL A 167 22.26 -33.17 -73.98
C VAL A 167 22.72 -33.47 -75.40
N SER A 168 23.90 -32.95 -75.76
CA SER A 168 24.62 -33.36 -76.96
C SER A 168 25.05 -34.83 -76.79
N PRO A 169 24.92 -35.67 -77.84
CA PRO A 169 25.38 -37.05 -77.78
C PRO A 169 26.88 -37.07 -77.46
N THR A 170 27.27 -37.90 -76.51
CA THR A 170 28.64 -38.01 -76.02
C THR A 170 29.63 -38.21 -77.18
N PRO A 171 30.79 -37.52 -77.21
CA PRO A 171 31.74 -37.52 -78.33
C PRO A 171 32.30 -38.90 -78.70
N ILE A 172 32.08 -39.91 -77.85
CA ILE A 172 32.46 -41.30 -78.07
C ILE A 172 31.56 -41.97 -79.12
N SER A 173 30.24 -41.73 -79.11
CA SER A 173 29.31 -42.37 -80.07
C SER A 173 29.49 -41.83 -81.48
N HIS A 174 29.79 -40.52 -81.63
CA HIS A 174 30.10 -39.93 -82.93
C HIS A 174 31.46 -40.41 -83.47
N ARG A 175 32.48 -40.56 -82.62
CA ARG A 175 33.77 -41.13 -83.02
C ARG A 175 33.65 -42.59 -83.44
N LEU A 176 32.84 -43.39 -82.72
CA LEU A 176 32.63 -44.79 -83.06
C LEU A 176 31.91 -44.91 -84.42
N LEU A 177 30.80 -44.19 -84.62
CA LEU A 177 30.06 -44.16 -85.88
C LEU A 177 30.94 -43.73 -87.06
N GLN A 178 31.74 -42.69 -86.88
CA GLN A 178 32.64 -42.19 -87.91
C GLN A 178 33.76 -43.18 -88.21
N ARG A 179 34.27 -43.91 -87.20
CA ARG A 179 35.25 -44.97 -87.38
C ARG A 179 34.66 -46.19 -88.09
N THR A 180 33.45 -46.64 -87.71
CA THR A 180 32.77 -47.75 -88.39
C THR A 180 32.48 -47.41 -89.86
N GLN A 181 32.06 -46.17 -90.13
CA GLN A 181 31.83 -45.70 -91.50
C GLN A 181 33.13 -45.66 -92.32
N SER A 182 34.23 -45.21 -91.72
CA SER A 182 35.56 -45.25 -92.34
C SER A 182 36.02 -46.68 -92.63
N MET A 183 35.83 -47.61 -91.69
CA MET A 183 36.20 -49.02 -91.87
C MET A 183 35.35 -49.69 -92.97
N LEU A 184 34.06 -49.38 -93.06
CA LEU A 184 33.19 -49.88 -94.14
C LEU A 184 33.63 -49.35 -95.51
N GLN A 185 33.98 -48.08 -95.58
CA GLN A 185 34.47 -47.47 -96.82
C GLN A 185 35.83 -48.06 -97.23
N GLU A 186 36.73 -48.26 -96.26
CA GLU A 186 38.01 -48.92 -96.49
C GLU A 186 37.83 -50.37 -96.96
N SER A 187 36.94 -51.13 -96.32
CA SER A 187 36.58 -52.50 -96.73
C SER A 187 36.10 -52.54 -98.18
N SER A 188 35.22 -51.60 -98.56
CA SER A 188 34.75 -51.49 -99.95
C SER A 188 35.88 -51.23 -100.93
N THR A 189 36.84 -50.36 -100.59
CA THR A 189 38.01 -50.11 -101.44
C THR A 189 38.96 -51.30 -101.53
N GLN A 190 39.13 -52.04 -100.43
CA GLN A 190 39.94 -53.26 -100.43
C GLN A 190 39.31 -54.36 -101.29
N LEU A 191 37.98 -54.50 -101.26
CA LEU A 191 37.23 -55.42 -102.13
C LEU A 191 37.45 -55.13 -103.62
N VAL A 192 37.37 -53.85 -104.02
CA VAL A 192 37.63 -53.45 -105.42
C VAL A 192 39.08 -53.73 -105.82
N ARG A 193 40.05 -53.51 -104.92
CA ARG A 193 41.46 -53.84 -105.17
C ARG A 193 41.69 -55.34 -105.28
N TYR A 194 41.04 -56.14 -104.45
CA TYR A 194 41.09 -57.59 -104.51
C TYR A 194 40.59 -58.10 -105.87
N GLU A 195 39.44 -57.59 -106.31
CA GLU A 195 38.83 -57.95 -107.60
C GLU A 195 39.72 -57.55 -108.79
N SER A 196 40.31 -56.35 -108.73
CA SER A 196 41.25 -55.87 -109.75
C SER A 196 42.55 -56.68 -109.80
N SER A 197 43.12 -57.04 -108.64
CA SER A 197 44.31 -57.88 -108.56
C SER A 197 44.07 -59.31 -109.08
N LEU A 198 42.87 -59.86 -108.88
CA LEU A 198 42.46 -61.14 -109.45
C LEU A 198 42.38 -61.08 -110.99
N GLN A 199 41.77 -60.02 -111.53
CA GLN A 199 41.66 -59.83 -112.99
C GLN A 199 43.04 -59.66 -113.66
N ALA A 200 44.01 -59.10 -112.95
CA ALA A 200 45.39 -58.94 -113.42
C ALA A 200 46.27 -60.21 -113.27
N GLY A 201 45.74 -61.31 -112.72
CA GLY A 201 46.48 -62.55 -112.49
C GLY A 201 47.51 -62.47 -111.34
N GLN A 202 47.45 -61.43 -110.50
CA GLN A 202 48.38 -61.20 -109.39
C GLN A 202 47.87 -61.87 -108.10
N ILE A 203 47.94 -63.21 -108.06
CA ILE A 203 47.35 -64.03 -106.98
C ILE A 203 47.93 -63.72 -105.59
N VAL A 204 49.22 -63.42 -105.49
CA VAL A 204 49.89 -63.12 -104.20
C VAL A 204 49.36 -61.83 -103.56
N GLN A 205 48.95 -60.86 -104.37
CA GLN A 205 48.40 -59.58 -103.89
C GLN A 205 46.95 -59.73 -103.42
N ALA A 206 46.17 -60.60 -104.07
CA ALA A 206 44.81 -60.92 -103.67
C ALA A 206 44.76 -61.58 -102.27
N ASP A 207 45.68 -62.50 -101.97
CA ASP A 207 45.72 -63.17 -100.66
C ASP A 207 46.05 -62.21 -99.50
N ALA A 208 46.96 -61.26 -99.72
CA ALA A 208 47.29 -60.24 -98.73
C ALA A 208 46.07 -59.32 -98.43
N ILE A 209 45.29 -58.98 -99.45
CA ILE A 209 44.08 -58.17 -99.28
C ILE A 209 42.99 -58.96 -98.52
N MET A 210 42.85 -60.25 -98.80
CA MET A 210 41.87 -61.11 -98.12
C MET A 210 42.20 -61.31 -96.63
N GLN A 211 43.48 -61.43 -96.27
CA GLN A 211 43.90 -61.44 -94.86
C GLN A 211 43.61 -60.10 -94.16
N GLY A 212 43.82 -58.97 -94.85
CA GLY A 212 43.45 -57.64 -94.36
C GLY A 212 41.95 -57.52 -94.04
N MET A 213 41.10 -58.04 -94.92
CA MET A 213 39.64 -58.05 -94.69
C MET A 213 39.22 -58.92 -93.50
N GLN A 214 39.90 -60.04 -93.24
CA GLN A 214 39.59 -60.89 -92.09
C GLN A 214 39.98 -60.24 -90.76
N ALA A 215 41.10 -59.53 -90.70
CA ALA A 215 41.51 -58.75 -89.52
C ALA A 215 40.47 -57.66 -89.21
N MET A 216 40.06 -56.91 -90.24
CA MET A 216 39.04 -55.86 -90.11
C MET A 216 37.69 -56.40 -89.60
N ARG A 217 37.30 -57.63 -89.99
CA ARG A 217 36.07 -58.27 -89.50
C ARG A 217 36.13 -58.56 -87.99
N LYS A 218 37.28 -58.98 -87.46
CA LYS A 218 37.45 -59.25 -86.02
C LYS A 218 37.37 -57.97 -85.21
N ASP A 219 38.00 -56.90 -85.69
CA ASP A 219 37.97 -55.59 -85.00
C ASP A 219 36.54 -55.04 -84.88
N ILE A 220 35.74 -55.17 -85.95
CA ILE A 220 34.32 -54.76 -85.91
C ILE A 220 33.54 -55.55 -84.85
N GLN A 221 33.78 -56.85 -84.71
CA GLN A 221 33.06 -57.68 -83.74
C GLN A 221 33.38 -57.31 -82.28
N GLU A 222 34.63 -56.98 -81.96
CA GLU A 222 34.99 -56.58 -80.60
C GLU A 222 34.43 -55.20 -80.25
N GLU A 223 34.41 -54.24 -81.19
CA GLU A 223 33.80 -52.92 -80.95
C GLU A 223 32.29 -53.01 -80.68
N PHE A 224 31.55 -53.91 -81.36
CA PHE A 224 30.13 -54.13 -81.08
C PHE A 224 29.87 -54.67 -79.67
N ARG A 225 30.78 -55.50 -79.13
CA ARG A 225 30.64 -56.04 -77.78
C ARG A 225 30.80 -54.96 -76.70
N VAL A 226 31.72 -54.02 -76.92
CA VAL A 226 31.94 -52.86 -76.04
C VAL A 226 30.70 -51.96 -76.02
N LEU A 227 30.13 -51.67 -77.21
CA LEU A 227 28.93 -50.84 -77.35
C LEU A 227 27.72 -51.42 -76.61
N HIS A 228 27.50 -52.74 -76.71
CA HIS A 228 26.40 -53.39 -75.98
C HIS A 228 26.50 -53.24 -74.46
N SER A 229 27.71 -53.23 -73.88
CA SER A 229 27.91 -53.06 -72.44
C SER A 229 27.66 -51.62 -71.95
N GLU A 230 27.91 -50.61 -72.79
CA GLU A 230 27.62 -49.21 -72.47
C GLU A 230 26.12 -48.90 -72.53
N VAL A 231 25.40 -49.52 -73.46
CA VAL A 231 23.93 -49.36 -73.57
C VAL A 231 23.22 -49.88 -72.32
N ALA A 232 23.66 -51.00 -71.73
CA ALA A 232 23.08 -51.52 -70.49
C ALA A 232 23.28 -50.58 -69.29
N LYS A 233 24.48 -50.00 -69.14
CA LYS A 233 24.76 -48.99 -68.10
C LYS A 233 23.95 -47.70 -68.28
N SER A 234 23.57 -47.39 -69.52
CA SER A 234 22.73 -46.22 -69.82
C SER A 234 21.27 -46.40 -69.36
N GLU A 235 20.75 -47.62 -69.28
CA GLU A 235 19.36 -47.86 -68.84
C GLU A 235 19.23 -47.77 -67.31
N GLU A 236 20.17 -48.34 -66.54
CA GLU A 236 20.19 -48.19 -65.07
C GLU A 236 20.32 -46.72 -64.63
N LEU A 237 21.12 -45.94 -65.35
CA LEU A 237 21.28 -44.50 -65.09
C LEU A 237 19.99 -43.70 -65.38
N LYS A 238 19.15 -44.20 -66.27
CA LYS A 238 17.85 -43.60 -66.61
C LYS A 238 16.81 -43.89 -65.53
N GLU A 239 16.78 -45.10 -64.99
CA GLU A 239 15.93 -45.48 -63.85
C GLU A 239 16.29 -44.70 -62.58
N LEU A 240 17.59 -44.57 -62.27
CA LEU A 240 18.04 -43.78 -61.12
C LEU A 240 17.69 -42.29 -61.26
N LYS A 241 17.82 -41.72 -62.46
CA LYS A 241 17.38 -40.34 -62.73
C LYS A 241 15.88 -40.17 -62.53
N GLN A 242 15.09 -41.14 -62.96
CA GLN A 242 13.64 -41.12 -62.80
C GLN A 242 13.24 -41.16 -61.32
N LEU A 243 13.88 -42.01 -60.51
CA LEU A 243 13.66 -42.09 -59.07
C LEU A 243 14.05 -40.79 -58.34
N ILE A 244 15.20 -40.19 -58.68
CA ILE A 244 15.63 -38.91 -58.12
C ILE A 244 14.64 -37.79 -58.48
N GLN A 245 14.11 -37.81 -59.70
CA GLN A 245 13.13 -36.82 -60.15
C GLN A 245 11.80 -36.96 -59.42
N GLU A 246 11.37 -38.18 -59.12
CA GLU A 246 10.16 -38.45 -58.32
C GLU A 246 10.35 -38.08 -56.84
N MET A 247 11.51 -38.38 -56.26
CA MET A 247 11.87 -37.93 -54.90
C MET A 247 11.92 -36.40 -54.81
N LYS A 248 12.43 -35.72 -55.84
CA LYS A 248 12.46 -34.26 -55.87
C LYS A 248 11.05 -33.68 -55.97
N ALA A 249 10.21 -34.24 -56.85
CA ALA A 249 8.83 -33.80 -56.99
C ALA A 249 8.02 -33.98 -55.69
N THR A 250 8.22 -35.10 -54.98
CA THR A 250 7.57 -35.34 -53.68
C THR A 250 8.09 -34.40 -52.58
N ALA A 251 9.40 -34.13 -52.52
CA ALA A 251 9.99 -33.16 -51.60
C ALA A 251 9.49 -31.72 -51.87
N ASP A 252 9.37 -31.33 -53.13
CA ASP A 252 8.83 -30.01 -53.53
C ASP A 252 7.37 -29.86 -53.10
N VAL A 253 6.55 -30.91 -53.27
CA VAL A 253 5.14 -30.94 -52.81
C VAL A 253 5.05 -30.85 -51.28
N GLN A 254 5.90 -31.56 -50.54
CA GLN A 254 5.94 -31.47 -49.08
C GLN A 254 6.37 -30.08 -48.60
N THR A 255 7.39 -29.50 -49.23
CA THR A 255 7.88 -28.16 -48.90
C THR A 255 6.78 -27.12 -49.13
N LYS A 256 6.07 -27.21 -50.26
CA LYS A 256 4.94 -26.32 -50.55
C LYS A 256 3.85 -26.41 -49.48
N ARG A 257 3.51 -27.62 -49.02
CA ARG A 257 2.52 -27.83 -47.96
C ARG A 257 2.97 -27.25 -46.61
N ILE A 258 4.27 -27.33 -46.29
CA ILE A 258 4.83 -26.73 -45.07
C ILE A 258 4.74 -25.20 -45.14
N ILE A 259 5.07 -24.60 -46.29
CA ILE A 259 4.96 -23.15 -46.48
C ILE A 259 3.49 -22.69 -46.34
N GLU A 260 2.54 -23.37 -46.98
CA GLU A 260 1.11 -23.05 -46.88
C GLU A 260 0.60 -23.15 -45.43
N LEU A 261 1.02 -24.17 -44.67
CA LEU A 261 0.69 -24.30 -43.25
C LEU A 261 1.34 -23.20 -42.40
N GLN A 262 2.57 -22.82 -42.71
CA GLN A 262 3.27 -21.75 -42.01
C GLN A 262 2.60 -20.40 -42.28
N GLU A 263 2.27 -20.07 -43.53
CA GLU A 263 1.54 -18.86 -43.90
C GLU A 263 0.17 -18.79 -43.22
N LEU A 264 -0.57 -19.92 -43.18
CA LEU A 264 -1.83 -20.01 -42.45
C LEU A 264 -1.64 -19.74 -40.94
N SER A 265 -0.60 -20.30 -40.33
CA SER A 265 -0.33 -20.08 -38.91
C SER A 265 0.03 -18.64 -38.59
N VAL A 266 0.81 -17.97 -39.46
CA VAL A 266 1.17 -16.56 -39.32
C VAL A 266 -0.06 -15.67 -39.50
N LYS A 267 -0.93 -15.97 -40.48
CA LYS A 267 -2.20 -15.24 -40.67
C LYS A 267 -3.08 -15.32 -39.42
N LEU A 268 -3.23 -16.51 -38.83
CA LEU A 268 -4.01 -16.71 -37.61
C LEU A 268 -3.39 -16.02 -36.38
N GLN A 269 -2.06 -16.01 -36.26
CA GLN A 269 -1.37 -15.28 -35.20
C GLN A 269 -1.55 -13.77 -35.33
N GLN A 270 -1.42 -13.23 -36.54
CA GLN A 270 -1.61 -11.80 -36.79
C GLN A 270 -3.04 -11.37 -36.49
N GLU A 271 -4.04 -12.14 -36.94
CA GLU A 271 -5.45 -11.88 -36.65
C GLU A 271 -5.73 -11.87 -35.12
N ALA A 272 -5.10 -12.79 -34.37
CA ALA A 272 -5.22 -12.83 -32.92
C ALA A 272 -4.58 -11.59 -32.25
N LEU A 273 -3.42 -11.14 -32.74
CA LEU A 273 -2.73 -9.94 -32.24
C LEU A 273 -3.53 -8.67 -32.54
N ASP A 274 -4.07 -8.53 -33.75
CA ASP A 274 -4.89 -7.38 -34.15
C ASP A 274 -6.17 -7.33 -33.30
N ARG A 275 -6.79 -8.48 -33.04
CA ARG A 275 -7.95 -8.58 -32.15
C ARG A 275 -7.61 -8.16 -30.72
N LEU A 276 -6.43 -8.54 -30.21
CA LEU A 276 -5.94 -8.11 -28.89
C LEU A 276 -5.68 -6.59 -28.83
N ALA A 277 -5.07 -6.01 -29.86
CA ALA A 277 -4.83 -4.58 -29.93
C ALA A 277 -6.15 -3.78 -29.93
N LEU A 278 -7.13 -4.21 -30.73
CA LEU A 278 -8.47 -3.60 -30.74
C LEU A 278 -9.18 -3.74 -29.39
N MET A 279 -9.07 -4.90 -28.72
CA MET A 279 -9.59 -5.08 -27.37
C MET A 279 -8.92 -4.11 -26.38
N GLN A 280 -7.60 -3.98 -26.41
CA GLN A 280 -6.86 -3.05 -25.55
C GLN A 280 -7.32 -1.60 -25.74
N ILE A 281 -7.51 -1.14 -26.97
CA ILE A 281 -8.00 0.22 -27.26
C ILE A 281 -9.40 0.43 -26.68
N LYS A 282 -10.31 -0.54 -26.85
CA LYS A 282 -11.68 -0.47 -26.31
C LYS A 282 -11.67 -0.44 -24.78
N ILE A 283 -10.86 -1.29 -24.17
CA ILE A 283 -10.72 -1.35 -22.72
C ILE A 283 -10.13 -0.05 -22.18
N ALA A 284 -9.13 0.52 -22.87
CA ALA A 284 -8.55 1.80 -22.50
C ALA A 284 -9.62 2.88 -22.42
N SER A 285 -10.45 3.00 -23.47
CA SER A 285 -11.58 3.93 -23.48
C SER A 285 -12.51 3.73 -22.28
N ILE A 286 -12.90 2.49 -21.97
CA ILE A 286 -13.79 2.20 -20.83
C ILE A 286 -13.15 2.60 -19.49
N LEU A 287 -11.85 2.30 -19.30
CA LEU A 287 -11.17 2.54 -18.02
C LEU A 287 -10.83 4.02 -17.80
N THR A 288 -10.46 4.74 -18.88
CA THR A 288 -10.06 6.15 -18.84
C THR A 288 -11.22 7.13 -18.91
N GLN A 289 -12.45 6.68 -19.22
CA GLN A 289 -13.63 7.54 -19.14
C GLN A 289 -13.72 8.19 -17.76
N THR A 290 -13.80 9.51 -17.74
CA THR A 290 -13.98 10.34 -16.55
C THR A 290 -15.37 10.94 -16.62
N TYR A 291 -16.13 10.82 -15.54
CA TYR A 291 -17.47 11.39 -15.45
C TYR A 291 -17.55 12.37 -14.30
N GLU A 292 -18.42 13.36 -14.44
CA GLU A 292 -18.66 14.33 -13.39
C GLU A 292 -19.34 13.68 -12.18
N LEU A 293 -19.07 14.26 -11.02
CA LEU A 293 -19.47 13.71 -9.72
C LEU A 293 -20.96 13.35 -9.64
N HIS A 294 -21.82 14.15 -10.27
CA HIS A 294 -23.26 14.04 -10.16
C HIS A 294 -23.88 13.01 -11.11
N GLU A 295 -23.16 12.55 -12.13
CA GLU A 295 -23.70 11.67 -13.16
C GLU A 295 -23.65 10.18 -12.81
N TYR A 296 -22.94 9.83 -11.72
CA TYR A 296 -22.51 8.46 -11.39
C TYR A 296 -23.09 7.90 -10.08
N PRO A 297 -24.40 7.60 -10.01
CA PRO A 297 -24.98 6.93 -8.85
C PRO A 297 -24.79 5.39 -8.85
N ILE A 298 -24.32 4.80 -9.96
CA ILE A 298 -24.24 3.35 -10.18
C ILE A 298 -22.82 2.96 -10.62
N PRO A 299 -22.26 1.82 -10.15
CA PRO A 299 -20.97 1.34 -10.64
C PRO A 299 -21.00 0.99 -12.13
N ARG A 300 -19.99 1.44 -12.89
CA ARG A 300 -19.95 1.22 -14.35
C ARG A 300 -19.39 -0.13 -14.75
N LEU A 301 -18.44 -0.68 -14.00
CA LEU A 301 -17.82 -1.95 -14.36
C LEU A 301 -18.70 -3.09 -13.84
N PHE A 302 -19.28 -3.84 -14.77
CA PHE A 302 -20.06 -5.03 -14.45
C PHE A 302 -19.94 -6.10 -15.53
N ILE A 303 -20.10 -7.35 -15.13
CA ILE A 303 -20.11 -8.51 -16.01
C ILE A 303 -21.37 -9.33 -15.78
N VAL A 304 -21.66 -10.24 -16.71
CA VAL A 304 -22.82 -11.12 -16.59
C VAL A 304 -22.39 -12.57 -16.74
N LEU A 305 -22.74 -13.40 -15.75
CA LEU A 305 -22.39 -14.81 -15.69
C LEU A 305 -23.66 -15.67 -15.58
N PRO A 306 -23.67 -16.89 -16.14
CA PRO A 306 -24.78 -17.83 -15.96
C PRO A 306 -24.88 -18.28 -14.48
N LYS A 307 -26.11 -18.56 -14.02
CA LYS A 307 -26.37 -19.16 -12.71
C LYS A 307 -25.92 -20.62 -12.66
N GLU A 308 -25.54 -21.08 -11.47
CA GLU A 308 -24.92 -22.39 -11.23
C GLU A 308 -25.84 -23.57 -11.61
N ASP A 309 -27.15 -23.40 -11.43
CA ASP A 309 -28.13 -24.49 -11.57
C ASP A 309 -28.44 -24.89 -13.02
N ALA A 310 -27.99 -24.12 -14.01
CA ALA A 310 -28.39 -24.32 -15.41
C ALA A 310 -27.85 -25.63 -16.01
N THR A 311 -26.71 -26.14 -15.54
CA THR A 311 -26.06 -27.35 -16.11
C THR A 311 -26.68 -28.66 -15.62
N ARG A 312 -27.34 -28.67 -14.45
CA ARG A 312 -27.95 -29.89 -13.89
C ARG A 312 -29.30 -30.25 -14.51
N THR A 313 -30.06 -29.26 -14.99
CA THR A 313 -31.41 -29.50 -15.52
C THR A 313 -31.47 -30.01 -16.96
N GLU A 314 -30.38 -30.00 -17.72
CA GLU A 314 -30.37 -30.43 -19.14
C GLU A 314 -30.46 -31.97 -19.34
N THR A 315 -30.29 -32.77 -18.28
CA THR A 315 -30.41 -34.25 -18.39
C THR A 315 -31.84 -34.80 -18.23
N ALA A 316 -32.81 -33.98 -17.82
CA ALA A 316 -34.21 -34.39 -17.77
C ALA A 316 -34.87 -34.17 -19.14
N GLY A 317 -34.76 -35.19 -19.99
CA GLY A 317 -35.11 -35.13 -21.41
C GLY A 317 -36.55 -34.70 -21.70
N ARG A 318 -36.66 -34.07 -22.90
CA ARG A 318 -37.84 -33.94 -23.77
C ARG A 318 -38.53 -32.58 -23.76
N GLY A 319 -38.12 -31.74 -24.72
CA GLY A 319 -39.05 -30.90 -25.49
C GLY A 319 -38.95 -29.39 -25.25
N VAL A 320 -38.47 -28.71 -26.29
CA VAL A 320 -38.51 -27.25 -26.55
C VAL A 320 -37.47 -26.39 -25.81
N LYS A 321 -36.55 -25.89 -26.64
CA LYS A 321 -35.45 -24.97 -26.41
C LYS A 321 -35.89 -23.65 -25.73
N ASN A 322 -36.03 -23.64 -24.41
CA ASN A 322 -35.99 -22.36 -23.69
C ASN A 322 -34.53 -21.93 -23.56
N LEU A 323 -33.99 -21.30 -24.61
CA LEU A 323 -32.71 -20.58 -24.55
C LEU A 323 -32.71 -19.50 -23.44
N PHE A 324 -33.89 -19.07 -23.01
CA PHE A 324 -34.12 -18.17 -21.87
C PHE A 324 -34.10 -18.86 -20.48
N ALA A 325 -33.93 -20.19 -20.41
CA ALA A 325 -33.77 -20.90 -19.14
C ALA A 325 -32.38 -20.69 -18.50
N LYS A 326 -31.42 -20.15 -19.26
CA LYS A 326 -30.14 -19.71 -18.70
C LYS A 326 -30.39 -18.41 -17.94
N GLN A 327 -30.70 -18.55 -16.66
CA GLN A 327 -30.75 -17.41 -15.77
C GLN A 327 -29.33 -16.83 -15.68
N PHE A 328 -29.22 -15.53 -15.91
CA PHE A 328 -27.98 -14.78 -15.80
C PHE A 328 -28.01 -13.90 -14.56
N LYS A 329 -26.84 -13.68 -13.96
CA LYS A 329 -26.62 -12.72 -12.89
C LYS A 329 -25.59 -11.69 -13.30
N LEU A 330 -25.88 -10.43 -13.00
CA LEU A 330 -24.94 -9.33 -13.12
C LEU A 330 -24.07 -9.24 -11.88
N TYR A 331 -22.77 -9.04 -12.08
CA TYR A 331 -21.81 -8.79 -11.02
C TYR A 331 -21.04 -7.51 -11.26
N PHE A 332 -20.96 -6.66 -10.24
CA PHE A 332 -20.16 -5.44 -10.28
C PHE A 332 -18.70 -5.72 -9.94
N LEU A 333 -17.82 -4.96 -10.59
CA LEU A 333 -16.38 -5.03 -10.37
C LEU A 333 -15.91 -3.84 -9.54
N CYS A 334 -15.00 -4.09 -8.62
CA CYS A 334 -14.24 -3.07 -7.92
C CYS A 334 -13.23 -2.41 -8.87
N GLU A 335 -13.34 -1.10 -9.03
CA GLU A 335 -12.44 -0.27 -9.85
C GLU A 335 -11.14 0.09 -9.11
N CYS A 336 -10.59 -0.79 -8.27
CA CYS A 336 -9.31 -0.52 -7.64
C CYS A 336 -8.14 -0.69 -8.62
N GLY A 337 -7.09 0.10 -8.40
CA GLY A 337 -5.89 0.16 -9.23
C GLY A 337 -4.81 1.00 -8.56
N ASP A 338 -3.82 1.46 -9.31
CA ASP A 338 -2.76 2.32 -8.76
C ASP A 338 -3.30 3.59 -8.07
N HIS A 339 -4.39 4.17 -8.58
CA HIS A 339 -5.07 5.32 -7.98
C HIS A 339 -5.74 5.07 -6.63
N THR A 340 -5.80 3.82 -6.18
CA THR A 340 -6.28 3.44 -4.84
C THR A 340 -5.15 3.08 -3.89
N LYS A 341 -3.90 3.07 -4.39
CA LYS A 341 -2.72 2.88 -3.54
C LYS A 341 -2.46 4.18 -2.78
N SER A 342 -2.05 4.07 -1.53
CA SER A 342 -1.55 5.22 -0.78
C SER A 342 -0.28 5.74 -1.46
N HIS A 343 -0.26 7.01 -1.88
CA HIS A 343 0.91 7.61 -2.53
C HIS A 343 2.08 7.81 -1.54
N ASP A 344 1.77 8.04 -0.26
CA ASP A 344 2.74 8.55 0.72
C ASP A 344 3.17 7.52 1.79
N GLY A 345 3.02 6.23 1.53
CA GLY A 345 3.47 5.23 2.50
C GLY A 345 3.34 3.76 2.07
N PRO A 346 3.96 2.84 2.82
CA PRO A 346 3.72 1.41 2.66
C PRO A 346 2.23 1.13 2.85
N ALA A 347 1.65 0.30 1.99
CA ALA A 347 0.25 -0.11 2.09
C ALA A 347 -0.04 -0.61 3.51
N THR A 348 -1.13 -0.14 4.14
CA THR A 348 -1.46 -0.56 5.52
C THR A 348 -1.80 -2.05 5.55
N ASN A 349 -2.27 -2.57 4.41
CA ASN A 349 -2.38 -3.99 4.17
C ASN A 349 -1.59 -4.42 2.91
N PRO A 350 -0.37 -4.97 3.04
CA PRO A 350 0.42 -5.43 1.90
C PRO A 350 -0.20 -6.62 1.16
N SER A 351 -1.18 -7.32 1.76
CA SER A 351 -1.91 -8.40 1.10
C SER A 351 -3.07 -7.90 0.24
N LEU A 352 -3.49 -6.65 0.41
CA LEU A 352 -4.59 -6.07 -0.36
C LEU A 352 -4.07 -5.69 -1.76
N LYS A 353 -4.37 -6.52 -2.75
CA LYS A 353 -4.03 -6.23 -4.14
C LYS A 353 -4.90 -5.10 -4.66
N HIS A 354 -4.30 -4.15 -5.35
CA HIS A 354 -4.99 -3.02 -5.99
C HIS A 354 -5.19 -3.32 -7.48
N GLU A 355 -6.03 -4.31 -7.79
CA GLU A 355 -6.33 -4.77 -9.15
C GLU A 355 -7.84 -5.00 -9.32
N ILE A 356 -8.39 -4.78 -10.52
CA ILE A 356 -9.83 -4.92 -10.75
C ILE A 356 -10.29 -6.35 -10.42
N HIS A 357 -11.31 -6.47 -9.55
CA HIS A 357 -11.84 -7.75 -9.09
C HIS A 357 -13.35 -7.68 -8.87
N ILE A 358 -14.00 -8.84 -8.74
CA ILE A 358 -15.45 -8.89 -8.45
C ILE A 358 -15.67 -8.52 -6.98
N ALA A 359 -16.57 -7.55 -6.73
CA ALA A 359 -16.91 -7.17 -5.38
C ALA A 359 -17.73 -8.26 -4.68
N LEU A 360 -17.60 -8.35 -3.35
CA LEU A 360 -18.24 -9.40 -2.55
C LEU A 360 -19.76 -9.15 -2.43
N HIS A 361 -20.54 -9.71 -3.37
CA HIS A 361 -21.99 -9.64 -3.40
C HIS A 361 -22.62 -10.85 -4.12
N GLU A 362 -23.92 -11.13 -3.91
CA GLU A 362 -24.61 -12.33 -4.45
C GLU A 362 -24.96 -12.29 -5.96
N GLY A 363 -24.87 -11.11 -6.56
CA GLY A 363 -25.18 -10.85 -7.96
C GLY A 363 -26.66 -10.49 -8.16
N TYR A 364 -26.93 -9.76 -9.23
CA TYR A 364 -28.25 -9.21 -9.51
C TYR A 364 -28.93 -10.00 -10.62
N ASP A 365 -30.14 -10.46 -10.35
CA ASP A 365 -30.96 -11.10 -11.38
C ASP A 365 -31.42 -10.07 -12.42
N ILE A 366 -31.32 -10.43 -13.70
CA ILE A 366 -31.71 -9.59 -14.83
C ILE A 366 -33.17 -9.88 -15.18
N ASP A 367 -34.00 -8.84 -15.24
CA ASP A 367 -35.44 -8.96 -15.50
C ASP A 367 -35.77 -9.19 -16.98
N ARG A 368 -35.13 -8.41 -17.86
CA ARG A 368 -35.32 -8.46 -19.32
C ARG A 368 -34.01 -8.80 -20.03
N PRO A 369 -33.55 -10.07 -19.97
CA PRO A 369 -32.21 -10.45 -20.44
C PRO A 369 -32.01 -10.17 -21.94
N THR A 370 -33.01 -10.36 -22.80
CA THR A 370 -32.89 -10.08 -24.25
C THR A 370 -32.56 -8.61 -24.51
N GLU A 371 -33.42 -7.70 -24.06
CA GLU A 371 -33.23 -6.25 -24.20
C GLU A 371 -31.92 -5.79 -23.55
N PHE A 372 -31.58 -6.39 -22.41
CA PHE A 372 -30.34 -6.11 -21.72
C PHE A 372 -29.10 -6.51 -22.54
N PHE A 373 -29.08 -7.69 -23.17
CA PHE A 373 -27.95 -8.12 -24.00
C PHE A 373 -27.91 -7.41 -25.35
N ASP A 374 -29.05 -7.03 -25.91
CA ASP A 374 -29.08 -6.20 -27.11
C ASP A 374 -28.42 -4.83 -26.84
N LYS A 375 -28.66 -4.26 -25.65
CA LYS A 375 -28.10 -2.96 -25.25
C LYS A 375 -26.67 -3.03 -24.73
N TYR A 376 -26.39 -3.90 -23.76
CA TYR A 376 -25.11 -3.95 -23.03
C TYR A 376 -24.20 -5.11 -23.47
N GLY A 377 -24.66 -6.01 -24.35
CA GLY A 377 -23.92 -7.19 -24.78
C GLY A 377 -22.52 -6.88 -25.31
N PRO A 378 -22.34 -5.95 -26.27
CA PRO A 378 -21.02 -5.58 -26.78
C PRO A 378 -20.07 -5.04 -25.69
N TYR A 379 -20.59 -4.25 -24.75
CA TYR A 379 -19.85 -3.74 -23.60
C TYR A 379 -19.39 -4.87 -22.67
N ILE A 380 -20.31 -5.75 -22.29
CA ILE A 380 -20.05 -6.90 -21.42
C ILE A 380 -19.05 -7.86 -22.07
N LEU A 381 -19.18 -8.11 -23.37
CA LEU A 381 -18.25 -8.96 -24.11
C LEU A 381 -16.81 -8.42 -24.03
N THR A 382 -16.64 -7.11 -24.17
CA THR A 382 -15.35 -6.44 -24.03
C THR A 382 -14.77 -6.62 -22.63
N LEU A 383 -15.59 -6.45 -21.57
CA LEU A 383 -15.15 -6.66 -20.19
C LEU A 383 -14.85 -8.13 -19.85
N LEU A 384 -15.63 -9.08 -20.38
CA LEU A 384 -15.38 -10.51 -20.20
C LEU A 384 -14.07 -10.94 -20.89
N GLN A 385 -13.81 -10.43 -22.09
CA GLN A 385 -12.55 -10.66 -22.80
C GLN A 385 -11.37 -10.03 -22.06
N MET A 386 -11.55 -8.82 -21.52
CA MET A 386 -10.56 -8.17 -20.64
C MET A 386 -10.20 -9.05 -19.44
N LEU A 387 -11.19 -9.57 -18.72
CA LEU A 387 -10.94 -10.46 -17.58
C LEU A 387 -10.31 -11.79 -18.00
N LYS A 388 -10.76 -12.36 -19.13
CA LYS A 388 -10.26 -13.65 -19.63
C LYS A 388 -8.77 -13.60 -19.94
N TYR A 389 -8.34 -12.59 -20.70
CA TYR A 389 -6.96 -12.49 -21.17
C TYR A 389 -6.05 -11.72 -20.21
N GLY A 390 -6.62 -10.89 -19.34
CA GLY A 390 -5.88 -9.96 -18.50
C GLY A 390 -5.30 -8.81 -19.33
N VAL A 391 -5.34 -7.59 -18.78
CA VAL A 391 -4.92 -6.38 -19.48
C VAL A 391 -4.32 -5.39 -18.49
N THR A 392 -3.25 -4.70 -18.89
CA THR A 392 -2.64 -3.61 -18.11
C THR A 392 -2.69 -2.33 -18.93
N ILE A 393 -3.46 -1.33 -18.48
CA ILE A 393 -3.61 -0.03 -19.16
C ILE A 393 -3.58 1.09 -18.12
N ALA A 394 -2.73 2.10 -18.33
CA ALA A 394 -2.67 3.32 -17.50
C ALA A 394 -2.62 3.06 -15.98
N GLY A 395 -1.79 2.11 -15.52
CA GLY A 395 -1.69 1.76 -14.09
C GLY A 395 -2.88 0.97 -13.54
N VAL A 396 -3.86 0.64 -14.38
CA VAL A 396 -4.94 -0.30 -14.05
C VAL A 396 -4.54 -1.67 -14.54
N VAL A 397 -4.32 -2.59 -13.59
CA VAL A 397 -4.05 -3.99 -13.87
C VAL A 397 -5.35 -4.78 -13.72
N VAL A 398 -5.71 -5.50 -14.77
CA VAL A 398 -6.76 -6.50 -14.77
C VAL A 398 -6.08 -7.86 -14.92
N PRO A 399 -5.96 -8.64 -13.84
CA PRO A 399 -5.37 -9.97 -13.93
C PRO A 399 -6.23 -10.91 -14.80
N PRO A 400 -5.62 -11.88 -15.50
CA PRO A 400 -6.38 -12.93 -16.18
C PRO A 400 -7.17 -13.77 -15.17
N LEU A 401 -8.31 -14.35 -15.59
CA LEU A 401 -9.21 -15.14 -14.72
C LEU A 401 -8.53 -16.16 -13.81
N GLY A 402 -7.48 -16.84 -14.29
CA GLY A 402 -6.74 -17.81 -13.48
C GLY A 402 -5.97 -17.21 -12.30
N LYS A 403 -5.86 -15.87 -12.22
CA LYS A 403 -5.15 -15.12 -11.18
C LYS A 403 -6.06 -14.18 -10.37
N LEU A 404 -7.36 -14.08 -10.71
CA LEU A 404 -8.34 -13.30 -9.96
C LEU A 404 -8.52 -13.91 -8.56
N SER A 405 -7.82 -13.37 -7.57
CA SER A 405 -8.05 -13.68 -6.15
C SER A 405 -9.20 -12.82 -5.63
N VAL A 406 -10.15 -13.42 -4.91
CA VAL A 406 -11.08 -12.66 -4.08
C VAL A 406 -10.39 -12.29 -2.78
N VAL A 407 -10.65 -11.08 -2.30
CA VAL A 407 -10.02 -10.52 -1.11
C VAL A 407 -10.42 -11.37 0.11
N ASP A 408 -9.43 -11.92 0.81
CA ASP A 408 -9.55 -12.92 1.90
C ASP A 408 -10.20 -12.41 3.21
N SER A 409 -10.76 -11.20 3.23
CA SER A 409 -11.03 -10.45 4.48
C SER A 409 -12.15 -11.02 5.36
N LEU A 410 -13.02 -11.90 4.85
CA LEU A 410 -14.21 -12.40 5.58
C LEU A 410 -14.41 -13.91 5.38
N LYS A 411 -13.78 -14.71 6.24
CA LYS A 411 -13.82 -16.18 6.18
C LYS A 411 -15.23 -16.78 6.19
N ASP A 412 -16.20 -16.17 6.87
CA ASP A 412 -17.54 -16.77 7.06
C ASP A 412 -18.50 -16.57 5.88
N VAL A 413 -18.27 -15.55 5.03
CA VAL A 413 -19.05 -15.31 3.79
C VAL A 413 -18.34 -15.89 2.56
N ALA A 414 -17.04 -16.18 2.70
CA ALA A 414 -16.21 -16.67 1.61
C ALA A 414 -16.69 -18.01 1.05
N ASP A 415 -17.25 -18.91 1.86
CA ASP A 415 -17.62 -20.27 1.41
C ASP A 415 -18.65 -20.27 0.26
N GLY A 416 -19.64 -19.37 0.29
CA GLY A 416 -20.64 -19.24 -0.79
C GLY A 416 -20.07 -18.66 -2.08
N ILE A 417 -19.13 -17.72 -1.98
CA ILE A 417 -18.56 -17.01 -3.13
C ILE A 417 -17.38 -17.78 -3.73
N ASN A 418 -16.64 -18.51 -2.90
CA ASN A 418 -15.56 -19.40 -3.34
C ASN A 418 -16.04 -20.46 -4.34
N HIS A 419 -17.30 -20.89 -4.23
CA HIS A 419 -17.90 -21.80 -5.21
C HIS A 419 -18.06 -21.14 -6.59
N VAL A 420 -18.54 -19.89 -6.63
CA VAL A 420 -18.67 -19.11 -7.87
C VAL A 420 -17.32 -18.90 -8.56
N LEU A 421 -16.25 -18.69 -7.77
CA LEU A 421 -14.92 -18.41 -8.29
C LEU A 421 -14.20 -19.64 -8.86
N LYS A 422 -14.38 -20.82 -8.25
CA LYS A 422 -13.76 -22.05 -8.76
C LYS A 422 -14.20 -22.35 -10.19
N ASP A 423 -15.43 -21.96 -10.54
CA ASP A 423 -16.02 -22.17 -11.86
C ASP A 423 -16.09 -20.91 -12.71
N ILE A 424 -15.39 -19.83 -12.34
CA ILE A 424 -15.53 -18.55 -13.03
C ILE A 424 -15.05 -18.63 -14.50
N GLY A 425 -13.96 -19.35 -14.76
CA GLY A 425 -13.42 -19.52 -16.11
C GLY A 425 -14.46 -20.10 -17.09
N PRO A 426 -14.99 -21.31 -16.83
CA PRO A 426 -16.04 -21.91 -17.65
C PRO A 426 -17.30 -21.03 -17.80
N ARG A 427 -17.67 -20.27 -16.77
CA ARG A 427 -18.83 -19.35 -16.82
C ARG A 427 -18.56 -18.14 -17.70
N VAL A 428 -17.36 -17.56 -17.64
CA VAL A 428 -16.95 -16.48 -18.54
C VAL A 428 -16.91 -16.96 -19.98
N ASP A 429 -16.34 -18.14 -20.24
CA ASP A 429 -16.32 -18.73 -21.59
C ASP A 429 -17.75 -18.96 -22.11
N SER A 430 -18.64 -19.44 -21.25
CA SER A 430 -20.06 -19.64 -21.59
C SER A 430 -20.77 -18.32 -21.90
N SER A 431 -20.51 -17.26 -21.13
CA SER A 431 -21.05 -15.93 -21.39
C SER A 431 -20.51 -15.33 -22.68
N ILE A 432 -19.21 -15.46 -22.94
CA ILE A 432 -18.58 -14.99 -24.19
C ILE A 432 -19.25 -15.68 -25.39
N ALA A 433 -19.31 -17.02 -25.39
CA ALA A 433 -19.91 -17.78 -26.48
C ALA A 433 -21.41 -17.44 -26.67
N TYR A 434 -22.14 -17.19 -25.59
CA TYR A 434 -23.54 -16.78 -25.64
C TYR A 434 -23.71 -15.40 -26.28
N ILE A 435 -22.93 -14.40 -25.85
CA ILE A 435 -23.02 -13.03 -26.37
C ILE A 435 -22.51 -12.94 -27.82
N GLU A 436 -21.43 -13.64 -28.16
CA GLU A 436 -20.92 -13.72 -29.55
C GLU A 436 -21.97 -14.30 -30.50
N LYS A 437 -22.73 -15.31 -30.04
CA LYS A 437 -23.84 -15.88 -30.80
C LYS A 437 -25.01 -14.91 -30.98
N LEU A 438 -25.36 -14.14 -29.94
CA LEU A 438 -26.45 -13.15 -30.01
C LEU A 438 -26.10 -11.97 -30.92
N THR A 439 -24.88 -11.46 -30.81
CA THR A 439 -24.43 -10.28 -31.54
C THR A 439 -24.07 -10.57 -33.00
N GLY A 440 -23.95 -11.84 -33.41
CA GLY A 440 -23.59 -12.22 -34.78
C GLY A 440 -22.17 -11.80 -35.18
N ILE A 441 -21.34 -11.36 -34.23
CA ILE A 441 -19.98 -10.84 -34.47
C ILE A 441 -19.10 -11.91 -35.12
N GLN A 442 -19.30 -13.18 -34.78
CA GLN A 442 -18.51 -14.28 -35.34
C GLN A 442 -18.69 -14.44 -36.86
N SER A 443 -19.86 -14.05 -37.39
CA SER A 443 -20.15 -14.07 -38.82
C SER A 443 -19.59 -12.88 -39.60
N GLN A 444 -19.37 -11.73 -38.94
CA GLN A 444 -18.87 -10.52 -39.61
C GLN A 444 -17.35 -10.51 -39.80
N LEU A 445 -16.61 -11.07 -38.84
CA LEU A 445 -15.14 -11.15 -38.90
C LEU A 445 -14.64 -12.14 -39.97
N SER A 446 -15.37 -13.23 -40.24
CA SER A 446 -14.94 -14.25 -41.20
C SER A 446 -15.14 -13.88 -42.68
N THR A 447 -15.80 -12.75 -42.99
CA THR A 447 -16.08 -12.31 -44.37
C THR A 447 -15.21 -11.14 -44.85
N ALA A 448 -14.22 -10.70 -44.07
CA ALA A 448 -13.38 -9.53 -44.38
C ALA A 448 -12.26 -9.77 -45.42
N ASP A 449 -12.36 -10.79 -46.27
CA ASP A 449 -11.36 -11.11 -47.31
C ASP A 449 -11.42 -10.17 -48.55
N SER A 450 -12.09 -9.03 -48.46
CA SER A 450 -12.26 -8.08 -49.59
C SER A 450 -11.69 -6.71 -49.24
N THR A 451 -10.36 -6.56 -49.37
CA THR A 451 -9.56 -5.39 -49.83
C THR A 451 -10.02 -3.93 -49.56
N SER A 452 -11.01 -3.66 -48.71
CA SER A 452 -11.45 -2.31 -48.38
C SER A 452 -10.51 -1.74 -47.32
N SER A 453 -9.58 -0.91 -47.80
CA SER A 453 -8.77 0.08 -47.09
C SER A 453 -9.18 0.33 -45.62
N LEU A 454 -8.34 -0.13 -44.70
CA LEU A 454 -8.37 0.06 -43.22
C LEU A 454 -8.24 1.53 -42.75
N THR A 455 -8.49 2.51 -43.61
CA THR A 455 -8.15 3.91 -43.35
C THR A 455 -9.20 4.68 -42.57
N ASP A 456 -10.37 4.10 -42.26
CA ASP A 456 -11.39 4.79 -41.49
C ASP A 456 -11.70 4.10 -40.14
N PRO A 457 -10.87 4.32 -39.10
CA PRO A 457 -11.09 3.79 -37.76
C PRO A 457 -12.37 4.32 -37.08
N THR A 458 -13.12 5.24 -37.71
CA THR A 458 -14.33 5.82 -37.14
C THR A 458 -15.63 5.06 -37.45
N THR A 459 -15.64 4.18 -38.45
CA THR A 459 -16.87 3.45 -38.89
C THR A 459 -16.97 2.01 -38.40
N LEU A 460 -15.94 1.49 -37.74
CA LEU A 460 -15.99 0.22 -37.00
C LEU A 460 -16.80 0.42 -35.73
N GLY A 461 -18.14 0.46 -35.86
CA GLY A 461 -19.17 0.59 -34.82
C GLY A 461 -18.64 0.29 -33.42
N GLY A 462 -17.96 1.28 -32.86
CA GLY A 462 -17.24 1.13 -31.61
C GLY A 462 -18.29 0.92 -30.54
N PRO A 463 -18.08 0.05 -29.55
CA PRO A 463 -18.90 0.10 -28.35
C PRO A 463 -18.72 1.52 -27.80
N GLU A 464 -19.74 2.36 -28.01
CA GLU A 464 -19.80 3.67 -27.40
C GLU A 464 -19.57 3.45 -25.90
N ALA A 465 -18.66 4.24 -25.35
CA ALA A 465 -18.61 4.51 -23.94
C ALA A 465 -20.04 4.53 -23.39
N LEU A 466 -20.38 3.70 -22.40
CA LEU A 466 -21.72 3.75 -21.83
C LEU A 466 -21.94 5.17 -21.29
N GLU A 467 -22.88 5.92 -21.86
CA GLU A 467 -23.12 7.26 -21.36
C GLU A 467 -23.67 7.19 -19.92
N GLY A 468 -23.54 8.27 -19.15
CA GLY A 468 -24.12 8.32 -17.80
C GLY A 468 -25.62 8.00 -17.81
N ALA A 469 -26.33 8.32 -18.91
CA ALA A 469 -27.73 7.96 -19.10
C ALA A 469 -27.96 6.44 -19.21
N ASP A 470 -27.09 5.71 -19.92
CA ASP A 470 -27.18 4.27 -20.05
C ASP A 470 -26.94 3.55 -18.72
N LEU A 471 -26.00 4.05 -17.92
CA LEU A 471 -25.76 3.50 -16.58
C LEU A 471 -26.93 3.75 -15.64
N ARG A 472 -27.60 4.91 -15.72
CA ARG A 472 -28.83 5.16 -14.96
C ARG A 472 -29.96 4.20 -15.33
N GLN A 473 -30.03 3.77 -16.59
CA GLN A 473 -31.01 2.78 -17.04
C GLN A 473 -30.69 1.36 -16.56
N LEU A 474 -29.45 1.06 -16.15
CA LEU A 474 -29.03 -0.26 -15.68
C LEU A 474 -29.91 -0.76 -14.52
N ASP A 475 -30.25 0.11 -13.56
CA ASP A 475 -31.11 -0.23 -12.41
C ASP A 475 -32.51 -0.72 -12.84
N SER A 476 -33.00 -0.30 -14.01
CA SER A 476 -34.30 -0.74 -14.54
C SER A 476 -34.29 -2.17 -15.07
N PHE A 477 -33.12 -2.80 -15.19
CA PHE A 477 -32.97 -4.19 -15.61
C PHE A 477 -32.74 -5.15 -14.43
N LEU A 478 -32.52 -4.64 -13.21
CA LEU A 478 -32.18 -5.44 -12.03
C LEU A 478 -33.42 -5.73 -11.18
N LYS A 479 -33.68 -7.00 -10.86
CA LYS A 479 -34.84 -7.40 -10.04
C LYS A 479 -34.73 -6.99 -8.57
N THR A 480 -33.52 -7.08 -8.01
CA THR A 480 -33.27 -6.82 -6.59
C THR A 480 -32.76 -5.41 -6.41
N LYS A 481 -33.46 -4.60 -5.62
CA LYS A 481 -32.99 -3.28 -5.21
C LYS A 481 -32.40 -3.36 -3.81
N ASP A 482 -31.13 -2.98 -3.67
CA ASP A 482 -30.52 -2.84 -2.36
C ASP A 482 -31.23 -1.72 -1.59
N LYS A 483 -31.84 -2.07 -0.46
CA LYS A 483 -32.56 -1.11 0.40
C LYS A 483 -31.67 0.07 0.82
N GLY A 484 -30.34 -0.11 0.83
CA GLY A 484 -29.35 0.88 1.22
C GLY A 484 -28.69 1.67 0.09
N ARG A 485 -29.07 1.48 -1.18
CA ARG A 485 -28.40 2.10 -2.36
C ARG A 485 -26.88 1.82 -2.48
N VAL A 486 -26.38 0.75 -1.85
CA VAL A 486 -24.96 0.33 -1.97
C VAL A 486 -24.90 -0.81 -2.98
N LEU A 487 -24.98 -0.47 -4.25
CA LEU A 487 -24.96 -1.45 -5.33
C LEU A 487 -23.63 -2.21 -5.35
N GLY A 488 -23.72 -3.53 -5.34
CA GLY A 488 -22.61 -4.46 -5.41
C GLY A 488 -21.70 -4.44 -4.19
N ASN A 489 -22.14 -3.91 -3.04
CA ASN A 489 -21.26 -3.66 -1.90
C ASN A 489 -20.02 -2.81 -2.29
N LEU A 490 -20.22 -1.92 -3.27
CA LEU A 490 -19.22 -0.96 -3.73
C LEU A 490 -19.48 0.41 -3.12
N TYR A 491 -18.40 1.11 -2.84
CA TYR A 491 -18.37 2.41 -2.21
C TYR A 491 -17.74 3.40 -3.17
N ARG A 492 -18.40 4.54 -3.29
CA ARG A 492 -17.94 5.64 -4.12
C ARG A 492 -16.79 6.37 -3.43
N ILE A 493 -15.68 6.51 -4.13
CA ILE A 493 -14.54 7.35 -3.74
C ILE A 493 -14.29 8.42 -4.80
N VAL A 494 -13.58 9.47 -4.41
CA VAL A 494 -13.07 10.51 -5.30
C VAL A 494 -11.55 10.44 -5.22
N THR A 495 -10.89 10.21 -6.34
CA THR A 495 -9.41 10.17 -6.40
C THR A 495 -8.83 11.57 -6.21
N GLY A 496 -7.51 11.67 -6.00
CA GLY A 496 -6.82 12.97 -5.93
C GLY A 496 -6.99 13.83 -7.19
N GLU A 497 -7.22 13.19 -8.35
CA GLU A 497 -7.50 13.85 -9.63
C GLU A 497 -8.95 14.35 -9.77
N GLY A 498 -9.82 14.07 -8.78
CA GLY A 498 -11.24 14.41 -8.83
C GLY A 498 -12.13 13.37 -9.53
N HIS A 499 -11.56 12.24 -9.97
CA HIS A 499 -12.31 11.18 -10.64
C HIS A 499 -13.14 10.37 -9.65
N VAL A 500 -14.40 10.07 -10.01
CA VAL A 500 -15.25 9.17 -9.23
C VAL A 500 -14.95 7.72 -9.58
N LYS A 501 -14.68 6.90 -8.57
CA LYS A 501 -14.45 5.45 -8.70
C LYS A 501 -15.30 4.67 -7.71
N TRP A 502 -15.64 3.43 -8.06
CA TRP A 502 -16.39 2.51 -7.21
C TRP A 502 -15.49 1.38 -6.75
N VAL A 503 -15.22 1.32 -5.45
CA VAL A 503 -14.29 0.35 -4.85
C VAL A 503 -14.97 -0.51 -3.82
N CYS A 504 -14.48 -1.72 -3.58
CA CYS A 504 -15.05 -2.61 -2.56
C CYS A 504 -14.82 -2.05 -1.15
N LEU A 505 -15.52 -2.60 -0.16
CA LEU A 505 -15.41 -2.18 1.24
C LEU A 505 -13.96 -2.17 1.75
N ASP A 506 -13.14 -3.12 1.33
CA ASP A 506 -11.76 -3.25 1.81
C ASP A 506 -10.89 -2.11 1.26
N HIS A 507 -10.95 -1.85 -0.05
CA HIS A 507 -10.28 -0.69 -0.65
C HIS A 507 -10.84 0.65 -0.18
N TYR A 508 -12.15 0.72 0.10
CA TYR A 508 -12.74 1.92 0.69
C TYR A 508 -12.17 2.19 2.08
N ARG A 509 -12.06 1.16 2.92
CA ARG A 509 -11.48 1.27 4.27
C ARG A 509 -10.00 1.64 4.19
N GLU A 510 -9.25 1.08 3.25
CA GLU A 510 -7.84 1.43 3.00
C GLU A 510 -7.72 2.92 2.66
N ASN A 511 -8.46 3.39 1.64
CA ASN A 511 -8.43 4.79 1.20
C ASN A 511 -8.93 5.75 2.28
N TYR A 512 -10.02 5.40 2.97
CA TYR A 512 -10.56 6.22 4.06
C TYR A 512 -9.58 6.32 5.22
N ARG A 513 -8.93 5.21 5.59
CA ARG A 513 -7.89 5.22 6.64
C ARG A 513 -6.69 6.04 6.21
N ALA A 514 -6.20 5.87 4.99
CA ALA A 514 -5.06 6.64 4.48
C ALA A 514 -5.38 8.14 4.50
N LYS A 515 -6.53 8.54 3.94
CA LYS A 515 -6.97 9.94 3.95
C LYS A 515 -7.18 10.48 5.36
N ALA A 516 -7.91 9.78 6.22
CA ALA A 516 -8.14 10.23 7.60
C ALA A 516 -6.84 10.31 8.41
N THR A 517 -5.86 9.44 8.11
CA THR A 517 -4.53 9.49 8.70
C THR A 517 -3.74 10.69 8.18
N GLN A 518 -3.82 10.99 6.89
CA GLN A 518 -3.19 12.18 6.32
C GLN A 518 -3.82 13.47 6.84
N ASP A 519 -5.16 13.58 6.83
CA ASP A 519 -5.89 14.71 7.42
C ASP A 519 -5.47 14.90 8.89
N LEU A 520 -5.31 13.81 9.64
CA LEU A 520 -4.81 13.84 11.02
C LEU A 520 -3.36 14.34 11.10
N ARG A 521 -2.44 13.88 10.23
CA ARG A 521 -1.05 14.36 10.18
C ARG A 521 -1.02 15.86 9.93
N ASP A 522 -1.77 16.35 8.94
CA ASP A 522 -1.84 17.77 8.58
C ASP A 522 -2.38 18.59 9.77
N ALA A 523 -3.42 18.11 10.45
CA ALA A 523 -3.97 18.76 11.63
C ALA A 523 -3.00 18.73 12.83
N ILE A 524 -2.19 17.67 12.98
CA ILE A 524 -1.16 17.55 14.02
C ILE A 524 -0.03 18.53 13.73
N GLU A 525 0.41 18.66 12.48
CA GLU A 525 1.40 19.65 12.06
C GLU A 525 0.89 21.08 12.30
N GLU A 526 -0.38 21.37 12.00
CA GLU A 526 -1.03 22.66 12.31
C GLU A 526 -1.02 22.96 13.82
N VAL A 527 -0.95 21.96 14.72
CA VAL A 527 -0.86 22.17 16.18
C VAL A 527 0.54 21.96 16.75
N LEU A 528 1.56 21.96 15.88
CA LEU A 528 2.97 21.69 16.20
C LEU A 528 3.16 20.37 16.97
N GLY A 529 2.29 19.40 16.71
CA GLY A 529 2.18 18.13 17.40
C GLY A 529 3.15 17.05 16.90
N ILE A 530 3.15 15.91 17.59
CA ILE A 530 3.89 14.70 17.22
C ILE A 530 2.90 13.54 17.13
N TYR A 531 2.95 12.80 16.03
CA TYR A 531 2.16 11.58 15.84
C TYR A 531 3.06 10.36 15.72
N ASN A 532 2.85 9.39 16.60
CA ASN A 532 3.46 8.07 16.48
C ASN A 532 2.44 7.07 15.95
N GLU A 533 2.55 6.74 14.66
CA GLU A 533 1.64 5.83 13.97
C GLU A 533 1.67 4.41 14.52
N SER A 534 2.84 3.95 14.98
CA SER A 534 3.00 2.57 15.46
C SER A 534 2.23 2.32 16.75
N THR A 535 2.09 3.34 17.60
CA THR A 535 1.35 3.26 18.87
C THR A 535 -0.02 3.92 18.79
N GLY A 536 -0.30 4.71 17.76
CA GLY A 536 -1.48 5.57 17.71
C GLY A 536 -1.44 6.69 18.76
N SER A 537 -0.25 7.11 19.20
CA SER A 537 -0.08 8.17 20.19
C SER A 537 0.05 9.53 19.53
N VAL A 538 -0.73 10.50 19.99
CA VAL A 538 -0.69 11.89 19.54
C VAL A 538 -0.31 12.80 20.71
N GLN A 539 0.66 13.68 20.50
CA GLN A 539 0.96 14.81 21.37
C GLN A 539 0.68 16.10 20.62
N ALA A 540 -0.07 17.04 21.20
CA ALA A 540 -0.47 18.26 20.53
C ALA A 540 -0.44 19.48 21.46
N TRP A 541 -0.03 20.64 20.94
CA TRP A 541 0.09 21.90 21.67
C TRP A 541 -0.81 22.99 21.06
N PRO A 542 -2.15 22.83 21.10
CA PRO A 542 -3.04 23.85 20.54
C PRO A 542 -2.87 25.18 21.29
N TRP A 543 -2.51 26.25 20.59
CA TRP A 543 -2.28 27.59 21.18
C TRP A 543 -3.52 28.50 21.16
N SER A 544 -4.63 28.07 20.56
CA SER A 544 -5.89 28.82 20.59
C SER A 544 -7.12 27.91 20.47
N SER A 545 -8.27 28.39 20.93
CA SER A 545 -9.57 27.71 20.79
C SER A 545 -9.90 27.36 19.33
N ARG A 546 -9.64 28.29 18.40
CA ARG A 546 -9.94 28.08 16.97
C ARG A 546 -9.13 26.92 16.38
N VAL A 547 -7.83 26.89 16.68
CA VAL A 547 -6.93 25.83 16.22
C VAL A 547 -7.31 24.49 16.87
N ALA A 548 -7.60 24.49 18.18
CA ALA A 548 -8.07 23.31 18.89
C ALA A 548 -9.34 22.69 18.27
N ARG A 549 -10.34 23.51 17.91
CA ARG A 549 -11.58 23.00 17.29
C ARG A 549 -11.36 22.35 15.92
N ARG A 550 -10.44 22.89 15.10
CA ARG A 550 -10.07 22.26 13.82
C ARG A 550 -9.44 20.90 14.06
N PHE A 551 -8.47 20.85 14.99
CA PHE A 551 -7.85 19.61 15.41
C PHE A 551 -8.89 18.61 15.95
N TYR A 552 -9.84 19.02 16.80
CA TYR A 552 -10.91 18.16 17.31
C TYR A 552 -11.83 17.63 16.22
N SER A 553 -12.14 18.45 15.21
CA SER A 553 -12.95 18.02 14.06
C SER A 553 -12.29 16.87 13.31
N VAL A 554 -10.99 16.97 13.05
CA VAL A 554 -10.22 15.92 12.37
C VAL A 554 -10.01 14.71 13.30
N LEU A 555 -9.75 14.96 14.59
CA LEU A 555 -9.62 13.91 15.59
C LEU A 555 -10.91 13.05 15.64
N SER A 556 -12.08 13.67 15.54
CA SER A 556 -13.38 12.99 15.61
C SER A 556 -13.61 11.98 14.48
N SER A 557 -13.01 12.19 13.31
CA SER A 557 -13.05 11.24 12.17
C SER A 557 -11.91 10.22 12.21
N SER A 558 -10.92 10.42 13.07
CA SER A 558 -9.77 9.54 13.19
C SER A 558 -10.02 8.39 14.17
N ARG A 559 -9.86 7.16 13.69
CA ARG A 559 -9.97 5.93 14.49
C ARG A 559 -8.62 5.33 14.88
N CYS A 560 -7.52 5.89 14.38
CA CYS A 560 -6.16 5.37 14.63
C CYS A 560 -5.54 5.89 15.93
N VAL A 561 -6.10 6.93 16.55
CA VAL A 561 -5.58 7.48 17.82
C VAL A 561 -6.03 6.62 19.00
N GLN A 562 -5.06 6.13 19.77
CA GLN A 562 -5.25 5.32 20.98
C GLN A 562 -4.86 6.09 22.25
N GLU A 563 -3.83 6.95 22.13
CA GLU A 563 -3.32 7.77 23.23
C GLU A 563 -3.27 9.24 22.79
N LEU A 564 -3.76 10.14 23.63
CA LEU A 564 -3.82 11.57 23.34
C LEU A 564 -3.22 12.38 24.49
N SER A 565 -2.18 13.15 24.23
CA SER A 565 -1.61 14.14 25.16
C SER A 565 -1.84 15.55 24.62
N LEU A 566 -2.61 16.36 25.35
CA LEU A 566 -2.91 17.75 25.00
C LEU A 566 -2.24 18.71 25.97
N TYR A 567 -1.56 19.71 25.43
CA TYR A 567 -0.89 20.76 26.18
C TYR A 567 -1.49 22.12 25.83
N PHE A 568 -2.36 22.64 26.70
CA PHE A 568 -3.01 23.92 26.50
C PHE A 568 -2.11 25.07 26.95
N ARG A 569 -1.63 25.86 25.98
CA ARG A 569 -0.92 27.15 26.19
C ARG A 569 -1.86 28.35 26.35
N TRP A 570 -3.15 28.08 26.49
CA TRP A 570 -4.22 29.07 26.63
C TRP A 570 -5.25 28.53 27.61
N LYS A 571 -6.26 29.34 27.97
CA LYS A 571 -7.28 28.99 28.97
C LYS A 571 -8.50 28.37 28.29
N PRO A 572 -8.63 27.02 28.23
CA PRO A 572 -9.78 26.37 27.63
C PRO A 572 -11.07 26.73 28.37
N SER A 573 -12.08 27.16 27.59
CA SER A 573 -13.42 27.39 28.11
C SER A 573 -14.17 26.07 28.30
N MET A 574 -15.29 26.12 29.01
CA MET A 574 -16.19 24.97 29.12
C MET A 574 -16.64 24.45 27.74
N GLN A 575 -16.84 25.35 26.76
CA GLN A 575 -17.23 24.94 25.41
C GLN A 575 -16.13 24.14 24.72
N ASP A 576 -14.87 24.56 24.86
CA ASP A 576 -13.74 23.87 24.22
C ASP A 576 -13.55 22.47 24.82
N LEU A 577 -13.81 22.30 26.12
CA LEU A 577 -13.83 21.00 26.78
C LEU A 577 -15.01 20.12 26.32
N ARG A 578 -16.16 20.71 25.95
CA ARG A 578 -17.28 19.97 25.35
C ARG A 578 -16.95 19.50 23.94
N ASP A 579 -16.34 20.37 23.14
CA ASP A 579 -15.92 20.04 21.77
C ASP A 579 -14.89 18.90 21.81
N LEU A 580 -13.94 18.95 22.76
CA LEU A 580 -12.97 17.86 23.01
C LEU A 580 -13.67 16.55 23.42
N ARG A 581 -14.61 16.60 24.36
CA ARG A 581 -15.41 15.43 24.79
C ARG A 581 -16.15 14.80 23.61
N ASP A 582 -16.77 15.62 22.77
CA ASP A 582 -17.56 15.14 21.64
C ASP A 582 -16.68 14.50 20.57
N ALA A 583 -15.48 15.06 20.33
CA ALA A 583 -14.48 14.43 19.48
C ALA A 583 -14.02 13.07 20.04
N ILE A 584 -13.67 13.00 21.33
CA ILE A 584 -13.21 11.74 21.96
C ILE A 584 -14.30 10.65 21.95
N LYS A 585 -15.57 11.02 22.03
CA LYS A 585 -16.68 10.07 21.99
C LYS A 585 -16.73 9.26 20.69
N SER A 586 -16.22 9.81 19.58
CA SER A 586 -16.18 9.13 18.27
C SER A 586 -14.84 8.44 17.96
N THR A 587 -13.86 8.50 18.87
CA THR A 587 -12.55 7.86 18.68
C THR A 587 -12.38 6.59 19.53
N ASN A 588 -11.24 5.91 19.33
CA ASN A 588 -10.81 4.75 20.11
C ASN A 588 -9.82 5.12 21.24
N ILE A 589 -9.78 6.39 21.65
CA ILE A 589 -8.80 6.86 22.64
C ILE A 589 -9.08 6.19 24.00
N GLY A 590 -8.08 5.46 24.49
CA GLY A 590 -8.12 4.79 25.79
C GLY A 590 -7.29 5.50 26.87
N HIS A 591 -6.28 6.26 26.47
CA HIS A 591 -5.42 7.04 27.36
C HIS A 591 -5.43 8.51 26.97
N ILE A 592 -5.74 9.38 27.93
CA ILE A 592 -5.72 10.82 27.72
C ILE A 592 -4.92 11.52 28.81
N ARG A 593 -3.98 12.37 28.39
CA ARG A 593 -3.25 13.31 29.24
C ARG A 593 -3.63 14.72 28.83
N ILE A 594 -4.00 15.53 29.81
CA ILE A 594 -4.35 16.93 29.58
C ILE A 594 -3.55 17.80 30.53
N THR A 595 -2.67 18.62 29.97
CA THR A 595 -1.84 19.57 30.69
C THR A 595 -2.30 20.99 30.35
N SER A 596 -2.40 21.86 31.35
CA SER A 596 -2.73 23.29 31.17
C SER A 596 -1.70 24.14 31.90
N GLU A 597 -1.16 25.15 31.22
CA GLU A 597 -0.17 26.08 31.83
C GLU A 597 -0.82 27.08 32.79
N ASP A 598 -2.13 27.35 32.64
CA ASP A 598 -2.85 28.35 33.42
C ASP A 598 -4.09 27.77 34.12
N ASN A 599 -4.10 27.87 35.45
CA ASN A 599 -5.20 27.39 36.31
C ASN A 599 -6.41 28.34 36.35
N THR A 600 -6.26 29.58 35.89
CA THR A 600 -7.32 30.58 36.02
C THR A 600 -8.44 30.33 35.01
N PRO A 601 -9.72 30.37 35.42
CA PRO A 601 -10.83 30.20 34.51
C PRO A 601 -10.91 31.39 33.53
N PRO A 602 -11.22 31.15 32.24
CA PRO A 602 -11.50 32.25 31.32
C PRO A 602 -12.76 32.99 31.77
N ARG A 603 -12.82 34.31 31.48
CA ARG A 603 -13.97 35.16 31.87
C ARG A 603 -15.31 34.64 31.34
N SER A 604 -15.29 33.93 30.20
CA SER A 604 -16.47 33.28 29.62
C SER A 604 -17.14 32.27 30.56
N ASP A 605 -16.38 31.69 31.49
CA ASP A 605 -16.84 30.59 32.35
C ASP A 605 -17.29 31.08 33.73
N LEU A 606 -17.30 32.38 34.02
CA LEU A 606 -17.64 32.91 35.34
C LEU A 606 -19.02 32.44 35.84
N LEU A 607 -20.01 32.38 34.94
CA LEU A 607 -21.36 31.89 35.27
C LEU A 607 -21.44 30.36 35.40
N ASN A 608 -20.51 29.64 34.77
CA ASN A 608 -20.48 28.17 34.74
C ASN A 608 -19.34 27.60 35.58
N ASN A 609 -18.75 28.41 36.47
CA ASN A 609 -17.51 28.07 37.15
C ASN A 609 -17.67 26.75 37.94
N GLY A 610 -18.82 26.51 38.56
CA GLY A 610 -19.09 25.26 39.30
C GLY A 610 -19.31 24.01 38.43
N ARG A 611 -19.32 24.13 37.10
CA ARG A 611 -19.51 23.02 36.15
C ARG A 611 -18.44 22.94 35.07
N ARG A 612 -17.40 23.77 35.14
CA ARG A 612 -16.41 23.94 34.07
C ARG A 612 -15.82 22.59 33.61
N PHE A 613 -15.53 21.69 34.54
CA PHE A 613 -14.88 20.42 34.25
C PHE A 613 -15.84 19.22 34.13
N GLU A 614 -17.15 19.48 34.12
CA GLU A 614 -18.15 18.46 33.85
C GLU A 614 -17.90 17.70 32.53
N PRO A 615 -17.45 18.34 31.42
CA PRO A 615 -17.12 17.60 30.21
C PRO A 615 -16.00 16.57 30.41
N ILE A 616 -15.01 16.84 31.28
CA ILE A 616 -13.92 15.91 31.59
C ILE A 616 -14.45 14.68 32.33
N LEU A 617 -15.33 14.88 33.32
CA LEU A 617 -16.02 13.76 33.97
C LEU A 617 -16.88 12.95 32.99
N GLN A 618 -17.52 13.62 32.04
CA GLN A 618 -18.30 12.94 31.02
C GLN A 618 -17.44 12.07 30.10
N MET A 619 -16.21 12.50 29.77
CA MET A 619 -15.26 11.70 28.99
C MET A 619 -14.96 10.36 29.70
N ILE A 620 -14.63 10.39 31.00
CA ILE A 620 -14.32 9.16 31.76
C ILE A 620 -15.56 8.32 32.11
N SER A 621 -16.75 8.93 32.14
CA SER A 621 -18.01 8.19 32.31
C SER A 621 -18.44 7.41 31.06
N SER A 622 -17.90 7.74 29.89
CA SER A 622 -18.28 7.10 28.61
C SER A 622 -17.86 5.63 28.50
N GLY A 623 -16.91 5.19 29.33
CA GLY A 623 -16.36 3.83 29.30
C GLY A 623 -15.21 3.60 28.30
N ASN A 624 -14.98 4.54 27.37
CA ASN A 624 -13.88 4.44 26.41
C ASN A 624 -12.53 4.77 27.06
N ILE A 625 -12.49 5.82 27.88
CA ILE A 625 -11.28 6.28 28.55
C ILE A 625 -10.95 5.38 29.74
N ARG A 626 -9.82 4.68 29.64
CA ARG A 626 -9.28 3.80 30.70
C ARG A 626 -8.26 4.50 31.57
N SER A 627 -7.61 5.54 31.05
CA SER A 627 -6.53 6.24 31.74
C SER A 627 -6.68 7.75 31.50
N LEU A 628 -6.77 8.51 32.58
CA LEU A 628 -6.86 9.97 32.56
C LEU A 628 -5.73 10.56 33.40
N GLU A 629 -4.94 11.46 32.81
CA GLU A 629 -3.94 12.26 33.51
C GLU A 629 -4.27 13.74 33.35
N LEU A 630 -4.35 14.46 34.46
CA LEU A 630 -4.61 15.90 34.50
C LEU A 630 -3.45 16.61 35.19
N GLU A 631 -2.85 17.59 34.52
CA GLU A 631 -1.75 18.40 35.05
C GLU A 631 -2.04 19.88 34.87
N GLY A 632 -1.83 20.68 35.93
CA GLY A 632 -2.10 22.12 35.86
C GLY A 632 -3.58 22.45 35.64
N TRP A 633 -4.47 21.63 36.22
CA TRP A 633 -5.92 21.86 36.21
C TRP A 633 -6.43 22.22 37.60
N GLY A 634 -5.90 23.33 38.14
CA GLY A 634 -6.43 23.95 39.33
C GLY A 634 -7.93 24.20 39.19
N GLY A 635 -8.67 23.79 40.20
CA GLY A 635 -10.08 23.98 40.37
C GLY A 635 -10.86 22.71 40.06
N PHE A 636 -10.19 21.65 39.58
CA PHE A 636 -10.84 20.48 38.99
C PHE A 636 -11.92 19.91 39.91
N LEU A 637 -11.55 19.59 41.15
CA LEU A 637 -12.45 19.00 42.13
C LEU A 637 -13.49 19.99 42.68
N GLU A 638 -13.21 21.29 42.63
CA GLU A 638 -14.14 22.33 43.12
C GLU A 638 -15.26 22.62 42.14
N ARG A 639 -14.97 22.44 40.85
CA ARG A 639 -15.75 22.94 39.71
C ARG A 639 -16.41 21.85 38.88
N ILE A 640 -16.57 20.70 39.52
CA ILE A 640 -17.48 19.64 39.09
C ILE A 640 -18.71 19.71 39.97
N SER A 641 -19.90 19.57 39.38
CA SER A 641 -21.17 19.75 40.11
C SER A 641 -21.78 18.44 40.57
N ASN A 642 -21.62 17.39 39.75
CA ASN A 642 -22.09 16.05 40.05
C ASN A 642 -21.01 15.06 39.64
N VAL A 643 -20.79 14.04 40.46
CA VAL A 643 -19.96 12.90 40.06
C VAL A 643 -20.92 11.84 39.52
N PRO A 644 -20.73 11.34 38.30
CA PRO A 644 -21.51 10.22 37.77
C PRO A 644 -21.49 9.02 38.71
N VAL A 645 -22.56 8.23 38.75
CA VAL A 645 -22.66 7.05 39.63
C VAL A 645 -21.57 6.01 39.32
N THR A 646 -21.19 5.91 38.04
CA THR A 646 -20.18 4.95 37.56
C THR A 646 -19.22 5.63 36.60
N LEU A 647 -17.93 5.38 36.79
CA LEU A 647 -16.81 5.84 35.98
C LEU A 647 -16.02 4.63 35.48
N GLY A 648 -15.66 4.64 34.19
CA GLY A 648 -14.96 3.53 33.52
C GLY A 648 -13.43 3.58 33.64
N VAL A 649 -12.89 4.53 34.41
CA VAL A 649 -11.45 4.79 34.51
C VAL A 649 -10.74 3.73 35.35
N ARG A 650 -9.57 3.30 34.87
CA ARG A 650 -8.67 2.36 35.57
C ARG A 650 -7.45 3.04 36.15
N ARG A 651 -6.93 4.06 35.46
CA ARG A 651 -5.81 4.85 35.94
C ARG A 651 -6.19 6.32 35.99
N LEU A 652 -6.07 6.93 37.15
CA LEU A 652 -6.36 8.34 37.34
C LEU A 652 -5.15 9.03 37.96
N ARG A 653 -4.56 9.98 37.23
CA ARG A 653 -3.50 10.83 37.73
C ARG A 653 -3.98 12.27 37.78
N ILE A 654 -3.86 12.90 38.94
CA ILE A 654 -4.26 14.29 39.16
C ILE A 654 -3.05 15.02 39.77
N GLN A 655 -2.49 15.95 39.01
CA GLN A 655 -1.42 16.83 39.45
C GLN A 655 -1.96 18.24 39.58
N THR A 656 -2.28 18.63 40.82
CA THR A 656 -2.89 19.94 41.12
C THR A 656 -2.23 20.59 42.32
N ILE A 657 -1.93 21.87 42.19
CA ILE A 657 -1.40 22.74 43.24
C ILE A 657 -2.59 23.37 43.96
N GLU A 658 -3.29 22.62 44.83
CA GLU A 658 -4.49 23.10 45.53
C GLU A 658 -4.61 22.57 46.97
N GLU A 659 -5.35 23.32 47.80
CA GLU A 659 -5.76 22.91 49.15
C GLU A 659 -6.67 21.66 49.12
N TRP A 660 -6.06 20.47 49.18
CA TRP A 660 -6.77 19.19 49.09
C TRP A 660 -7.82 18.94 50.19
N THR A 661 -7.68 19.54 51.38
CA THR A 661 -8.57 19.30 52.53
C THR A 661 -10.05 19.62 52.21
N LYS A 662 -10.31 20.70 51.48
CA LYS A 662 -11.67 21.09 51.08
C LYS A 662 -12.22 20.24 49.93
N ARG A 663 -11.35 19.53 49.21
CA ARG A 663 -11.64 18.84 47.95
C ARG A 663 -11.70 17.33 48.07
N LEU A 664 -11.22 16.83 49.20
CA LEU A 664 -11.21 15.42 49.56
C LEU A 664 -12.57 14.73 49.47
N PRO A 665 -13.70 15.30 49.94
CA PRO A 665 -15.00 14.64 49.81
C PRO A 665 -15.38 14.36 48.35
N ARG A 666 -14.96 15.24 47.43
CA ARG A 666 -15.24 15.10 46.00
C ARG A 666 -14.34 14.07 45.34
N LEU A 667 -13.05 14.05 45.69
CA LEU A 667 -12.14 12.99 45.25
C LEU A 667 -12.66 11.62 45.71
N ILE A 668 -13.06 11.49 46.97
CA ILE A 668 -13.66 10.27 47.52
C ILE A 668 -14.89 9.85 46.70
N SER A 669 -15.74 10.80 46.31
CA SER A 669 -16.90 10.52 45.45
C SER A 669 -16.49 9.96 44.09
N ILE A 670 -15.41 10.48 43.47
CA ILE A 670 -14.87 9.97 42.19
C ILE A 670 -14.33 8.56 42.36
N ILE A 671 -13.60 8.30 43.44
CA ILE A 671 -13.04 6.99 43.76
C ILE A 671 -14.18 5.96 43.94
N GLN A 672 -15.20 6.30 44.72
CA GLN A 672 -16.38 5.45 44.94
C GLN A 672 -17.16 5.17 43.66
N ALA A 673 -17.20 6.13 42.75
CA ALA A 673 -17.80 5.96 41.44
C ALA A 673 -16.93 5.14 40.46
N SER A 674 -15.67 4.84 40.79
CA SER A 674 -14.69 4.18 39.89
C SER A 674 -14.35 2.76 40.34
N PRO A 675 -15.26 1.77 40.22
CA PRO A 675 -15.03 0.40 40.72
C PRO A 675 -13.94 -0.37 39.96
N LEU A 676 -13.47 0.15 38.82
CA LEU A 676 -12.42 -0.45 37.99
C LEU A 676 -11.05 0.23 38.19
N LEU A 677 -10.93 1.15 39.16
CA LEU A 677 -9.69 1.88 39.41
C LEU A 677 -8.61 0.91 39.92
N THR A 678 -7.50 0.82 39.20
CA THR A 678 -6.30 0.03 39.51
C THR A 678 -5.09 0.90 39.84
N GLU A 679 -5.12 2.18 39.46
CA GLU A 679 -4.04 3.13 39.78
C GLU A 679 -4.61 4.52 40.06
N LEU A 680 -4.21 5.11 41.17
CA LEU A 680 -4.53 6.48 41.56
C LEU A 680 -3.23 7.21 41.91
N SER A 681 -2.87 8.23 41.15
CA SER A 681 -1.69 9.05 41.41
C SER A 681 -2.11 10.49 41.68
N LEU A 682 -1.76 11.02 42.85
CA LEU A 682 -2.10 12.36 43.30
C LEU A 682 -0.80 13.11 43.57
N GLU A 683 -0.61 14.23 42.90
CA GLU A 683 0.45 15.18 43.27
C GLU A 683 -0.16 16.34 44.03
N ILE A 684 0.36 16.56 45.23
CA ILE A 684 -0.14 17.49 46.23
C ILE A 684 0.99 18.46 46.61
N ASP A 685 0.63 19.67 47.05
CA ASP A 685 1.58 20.69 47.52
C ASP A 685 1.73 20.73 49.05
N HIS A 686 0.83 20.06 49.77
CA HIS A 686 0.74 20.03 51.24
C HIS A 686 1.14 18.68 51.85
N ASP A 687 0.87 18.52 53.14
CA ASP A 687 1.20 17.32 53.90
C ASP A 687 0.46 16.07 53.39
N VAL A 688 1.24 15.03 53.06
CA VAL A 688 0.75 13.76 52.49
C VAL A 688 -0.33 13.12 53.35
N HIS A 689 -0.17 13.12 54.67
CA HIS A 689 -1.08 12.44 55.59
C HIS A 689 -2.53 12.96 55.53
N LEU A 690 -2.73 14.27 55.28
CA LEU A 690 -4.07 14.88 55.22
C LEU A 690 -4.93 14.36 54.07
N VAL A 691 -4.29 13.91 52.98
CA VAL A 691 -4.96 13.34 51.81
C VAL A 691 -4.95 11.82 51.87
N PHE A 692 -3.85 11.25 52.35
CA PHE A 692 -3.57 9.84 52.31
C PHE A 692 -4.55 9.01 53.17
N ASP A 693 -4.73 9.35 54.45
CA ASP A 693 -5.56 8.55 55.35
C ASP A 693 -7.04 8.49 54.89
N PRO A 694 -7.68 9.62 54.54
CA PRO A 694 -9.08 9.58 54.13
C PRO A 694 -9.28 8.92 52.75
N VAL A 695 -8.28 8.99 51.86
CA VAL A 695 -8.31 8.26 50.58
C VAL A 695 -8.20 6.76 50.83
N ILE A 696 -7.29 6.31 51.68
CA ILE A 696 -7.16 4.90 52.06
C ILE A 696 -8.45 4.39 52.68
N ASP A 697 -9.07 5.15 53.59
CA ASP A 697 -10.33 4.75 54.20
C ASP A 697 -11.48 4.70 53.19
N ALA A 698 -11.53 5.61 52.22
CA ALA A 698 -12.48 5.52 51.12
C ALA A 698 -12.25 4.26 50.25
N LEU A 699 -10.99 3.90 50.02
CA LEU A 699 -10.61 2.72 49.22
C LEU A 699 -10.95 1.40 49.91
N LYS A 700 -10.78 1.31 51.23
CA LYS A 700 -11.22 0.14 52.03
C LYS A 700 -12.73 -0.10 51.94
N ASN A 701 -13.50 0.97 51.72
CA ASN A 701 -14.96 0.92 51.63
C ASN A 701 -15.49 0.64 50.21
N LEU A 702 -14.62 0.46 49.21
CA LEU A 702 -15.05 0.04 47.87
C LEU A 702 -15.63 -1.38 47.92
N GLN A 703 -16.80 -1.61 47.32
CA GLN A 703 -17.45 -2.92 47.36
C GLN A 703 -16.67 -4.04 46.62
N ARG A 704 -15.74 -3.67 45.71
CA ARG A 704 -14.93 -4.59 44.90
C ARG A 704 -13.60 -3.95 44.47
N PRO A 705 -12.64 -3.73 45.37
CA PRO A 705 -11.35 -3.18 44.97
C PRO A 705 -10.65 -4.20 44.07
N GLN A 706 -10.31 -3.77 42.85
CA GLN A 706 -9.25 -4.42 42.08
C GLN A 706 -7.92 -4.00 42.73
N GLY A 707 -6.85 -4.77 42.52
CA GLY A 707 -5.53 -4.38 43.04
C GLY A 707 -5.25 -2.92 42.66
N LEU A 708 -5.07 -2.06 43.67
CA LEU A 708 -5.00 -0.61 43.48
C LEU A 708 -3.68 -0.09 44.03
N LYS A 709 -2.93 0.57 43.15
CA LYS A 709 -1.77 1.36 43.53
C LYS A 709 -2.19 2.82 43.74
N LEU A 710 -2.12 3.29 44.99
CA LEU A 710 -2.22 4.70 45.33
C LEU A 710 -0.81 5.28 45.42
N THR A 711 -0.52 6.37 44.71
CA THR A 711 0.72 7.14 44.89
C THR A 711 0.34 8.57 45.20
N VAL A 712 0.73 9.08 46.36
CA VAL A 712 0.57 10.47 46.77
C VAL A 712 1.95 11.09 46.87
N MET A 713 2.23 12.09 46.04
CA MET A 713 3.54 12.72 45.97
C MET A 713 3.44 14.23 46.22
N ASN A 714 4.43 14.79 46.88
CA ASN A 714 4.68 16.22 46.95
C ASN A 714 6.16 16.49 46.66
N ALA A 715 6.58 17.75 46.70
CA ALA A 715 7.97 18.15 46.46
C ALA A 715 8.99 17.55 47.45
N ARG A 716 8.55 16.94 48.55
CA ARG A 716 9.39 16.44 49.66
C ARG A 716 9.27 14.93 49.88
N CYS A 717 8.15 14.31 49.53
CA CYS A 717 7.83 12.94 49.88
C CYS A 717 6.86 12.34 48.85
N GLU A 718 7.05 11.07 48.55
CA GLU A 718 6.18 10.22 47.76
C GLU A 718 5.79 9.02 48.61
N ALA A 719 4.53 8.91 48.97
CA ALA A 719 3.98 7.73 49.62
C ALA A 719 3.20 6.91 48.60
N SER A 720 3.49 5.62 48.50
CA SER A 720 2.72 4.70 47.67
C SER A 720 2.17 3.54 48.49
N VAL A 721 0.96 3.10 48.17
CA VAL A 721 0.26 2.00 48.85
C VAL A 721 -0.30 1.09 47.80
N GLU A 722 -0.08 -0.21 47.99
CA GLU A 722 -0.76 -1.23 47.23
C GLU A 722 -1.88 -1.86 48.07
N ILE A 723 -3.09 -1.83 47.53
CA ILE A 723 -4.29 -2.39 48.16
C ILE A 723 -4.60 -3.72 47.47
N GLU A 724 -4.74 -4.77 48.26
CA GLU A 724 -5.04 -6.11 47.76
C GLU A 724 -6.42 -6.17 47.10
N ALA A 725 -6.49 -6.88 45.98
CA ALA A 725 -7.75 -7.17 45.32
C ALA A 725 -8.70 -7.96 46.25
N HIS A 726 -10.00 -7.71 46.12
CA HIS A 726 -11.11 -8.42 46.80
C HIS A 726 -11.22 -8.22 48.32
N THR A 727 -10.11 -8.11 49.05
CA THR A 727 -10.15 -7.92 50.51
C THR A 727 -10.22 -6.45 50.89
N GLY A 728 -9.77 -5.55 49.99
CA GLY A 728 -9.62 -4.13 50.29
C GLY A 728 -8.61 -3.84 51.39
N ARG A 729 -7.83 -4.86 51.79
CA ARG A 729 -6.80 -4.73 52.80
C ARG A 729 -5.61 -4.03 52.18
N SER A 730 -5.18 -2.94 52.79
CA SER A 730 -3.88 -2.34 52.51
C SER A 730 -2.80 -3.36 52.84
N LEU A 731 -1.98 -3.74 51.85
CA LEU A 731 -0.95 -4.75 52.05
C LEU A 731 0.24 -4.15 52.79
N TYR A 732 0.72 -3.03 52.27
CA TYR A 732 1.85 -2.27 52.79
C TYR A 732 1.88 -0.85 52.19
N VAL A 733 2.59 0.04 52.87
CA VAL A 733 2.94 1.38 52.40
C VAL A 733 4.43 1.42 52.09
N ASP A 734 4.75 1.76 50.85
CA ASP A 734 6.08 2.10 50.36
C ASP A 734 6.25 3.62 50.45
N LEU A 735 7.06 4.07 51.42
CA LEU A 735 7.31 5.48 51.66
C LEU A 735 8.67 5.87 51.08
N ARG A 736 8.66 6.76 50.07
CA ARG A 736 9.87 7.35 49.48
C ARG A 736 9.99 8.82 49.91
N VAL A 737 11.00 9.14 50.72
CA VAL A 737 11.21 10.49 51.26
C VAL A 737 12.36 11.15 50.51
N LYS A 738 12.08 12.28 49.86
CA LYS A 738 13.08 13.09 49.16
C LYS A 738 13.72 14.09 50.12
N LYS A 739 12.96 14.73 51.03
CA LYS A 739 13.47 15.72 52.01
C LYS A 739 12.81 15.54 53.38
N THR A 740 13.61 15.43 54.44
CA THR A 740 13.19 14.94 55.78
C THR A 740 12.82 16.00 56.83
N LYS A 741 12.38 17.21 56.44
CA LYS A 741 12.06 18.23 57.46
C LYS A 741 10.75 18.01 58.23
N GLU A 742 9.87 17.10 57.77
CA GLU A 742 8.55 16.86 58.38
C GLU A 742 8.37 15.39 58.80
N ALA A 743 7.69 15.19 59.93
CA ALA A 743 7.67 13.94 60.70
C ALA A 743 6.46 13.02 60.40
N ASP A 744 5.45 13.52 59.70
CA ASP A 744 4.11 12.93 59.79
C ASP A 744 3.88 11.64 58.98
N PRO A 745 4.46 11.43 57.78
CA PRO A 745 4.23 10.20 57.01
C PRO A 745 4.76 8.93 57.70
N PHE A 746 5.70 9.11 58.64
CA PHE A 746 6.34 8.02 59.38
C PHE A 746 5.44 7.43 60.47
N ASN A 747 4.35 8.09 60.86
CA ASN A 747 3.48 7.58 61.93
C ASN A 747 2.48 6.49 61.46
N HIS A 748 2.51 6.09 60.19
CA HIS A 748 1.55 5.15 59.64
C HIS A 748 1.96 3.69 59.89
N SER A 749 1.10 2.94 60.60
CA SER A 749 1.36 1.55 61.04
C SER A 749 1.54 0.51 59.92
N LEU A 750 1.26 0.88 58.66
CA LEU A 750 1.38 -0.02 57.50
C LEU A 750 2.66 0.19 56.68
N VAL A 751 3.56 1.09 57.09
CA VAL A 751 4.85 1.29 56.40
C VAL A 751 5.69 0.02 56.48
N ARG A 752 6.07 -0.52 55.32
CA ARG A 752 6.97 -1.69 55.22
C ARG A 752 8.28 -1.36 54.54
N ASN A 753 8.26 -0.60 53.46
CA ASN A 753 9.47 -0.20 52.76
C ASN A 753 9.66 1.30 52.87
N LEU A 754 10.84 1.70 53.30
CA LEU A 754 11.21 3.10 53.47
C LEU A 754 12.44 3.41 52.60
N VAL A 755 12.27 4.27 51.59
CA VAL A 755 13.35 4.71 50.70
C VAL A 755 13.63 6.19 50.96
N ILE A 756 14.89 6.56 51.20
CA ILE A 756 15.28 7.95 51.47
C ILE A 756 16.34 8.36 50.45
N GLU A 757 15.98 9.25 49.52
CA GLU A 757 16.73 9.48 48.26
C GLU A 757 17.77 10.61 48.31
N GLU A 758 17.55 11.69 49.07
CA GLU A 758 18.53 12.78 49.18
C GLU A 758 19.33 12.71 50.49
N HIS A 759 20.51 13.35 50.50
CA HIS A 759 21.36 13.54 51.69
C HIS A 759 20.60 14.28 52.79
N CYS A 760 19.90 13.51 53.58
CA CYS A 760 19.09 13.97 54.69
C CYS A 760 19.89 13.85 56.00
N ASP A 761 19.52 14.65 56.99
CA ASP A 761 20.10 14.57 58.33
C ASP A 761 19.81 13.19 58.94
N LEU A 762 20.83 12.32 58.98
CA LEU A 762 20.73 10.93 59.44
C LEU A 762 20.18 10.80 60.86
N PRO A 763 20.56 11.66 61.84
CA PRO A 763 19.90 11.73 63.14
C PRO A 763 18.39 11.96 63.07
N SER A 764 17.94 12.92 62.25
CA SER A 764 16.51 13.18 62.05
C SER A 764 15.79 11.97 61.46
N ILE A 765 16.39 11.31 60.47
CA ILE A 765 15.86 10.06 59.90
C ILE A 765 15.70 8.99 60.97
N LEU A 766 16.72 8.79 61.80
CA LEU A 766 16.69 7.77 62.85
C LEU A 766 15.54 8.00 63.83
N ILE A 767 15.27 9.26 64.20
CA ILE A 767 14.12 9.62 65.04
C ILE A 767 12.80 9.28 64.33
N GLN A 768 12.69 9.51 63.03
CA GLN A 768 11.48 9.18 62.29
C GLN A 768 11.28 7.67 62.14
N VAL A 769 12.34 6.91 61.87
CA VAL A 769 12.30 5.45 61.82
C VAL A 769 11.94 4.88 63.19
N GLN A 770 12.51 5.43 64.27
CA GLN A 770 12.12 5.07 65.64
C GLN A 770 10.63 5.29 65.86
N LYS A 771 10.09 6.44 65.44
CA LYS A 771 8.65 6.70 65.53
C LYS A 771 7.84 5.69 64.72
N CYS A 772 8.23 5.34 63.49
CA CYS A 772 7.54 4.27 62.73
C CYS A 772 7.41 2.99 63.55
N ILE A 773 8.54 2.53 64.11
CA ILE A 773 8.62 1.27 64.86
C ILE A 773 7.78 1.36 66.14
N GLU A 774 7.86 2.48 66.87
CA GLU A 774 7.08 2.70 68.10
C GLU A 774 5.56 2.73 67.83
N HIS A 775 5.12 3.19 66.66
CA HIS A 775 3.72 3.15 66.23
C HIS A 775 3.29 1.78 65.66
N GLY A 776 4.14 0.77 65.75
CA GLY A 776 3.83 -0.61 65.37
C GLY A 776 3.92 -0.89 63.87
N ALA A 777 4.66 -0.08 63.11
CA ALA A 777 4.95 -0.37 61.71
C ALA A 777 5.84 -1.61 61.57
N ALA A 778 5.44 -2.55 60.70
CA ALA A 778 6.23 -3.73 60.36
C ALA A 778 7.22 -3.39 59.23
N VAL A 779 8.20 -2.54 59.52
CA VAL A 779 9.20 -2.12 58.54
C VAL A 779 10.08 -3.32 58.12
N GLU A 780 9.98 -3.72 56.86
CA GLU A 780 10.70 -4.86 56.25
C GLU A 780 12.00 -4.42 55.58
N SER A 781 12.02 -3.24 54.94
CA SER A 781 13.21 -2.73 54.28
C SER A 781 13.39 -1.21 54.48
N ILE A 782 14.65 -0.79 54.59
CA ILE A 782 15.04 0.61 54.67
C ILE A 782 16.22 0.84 53.71
N GLU A 783 16.02 1.70 52.72
CA GLU A 783 17.05 2.15 51.77
C GLU A 783 17.37 3.63 52.05
N ILE A 784 18.65 3.95 52.25
CA ILE A 784 19.08 5.32 52.59
C ILE A 784 20.25 5.73 51.69
N ALA A 785 20.07 6.82 50.95
CA ALA A 785 21.14 7.50 50.27
C ALA A 785 21.93 8.38 51.26
N CYS A 786 23.16 7.99 51.56
CA CYS A 786 24.06 8.76 52.43
C CYS A 786 25.53 8.55 52.03
N ASP A 787 26.41 9.43 52.50
CA ASP A 787 27.84 9.22 52.33
C ASP A 787 28.36 8.09 53.23
N ALA A 788 29.47 7.48 52.82
CA ALA A 788 30.01 6.29 53.48
C ALA A 788 30.42 6.54 54.94
N ASN A 789 30.83 7.76 55.30
CA ASN A 789 31.30 8.08 56.65
C ASN A 789 30.11 8.19 57.62
N ASN A 790 29.06 8.89 57.20
CA ASN A 790 27.85 9.08 57.98
C ASN A 790 27.02 7.78 58.06
N PHE A 791 27.13 6.89 57.05
CA PHE A 791 26.45 5.59 57.06
C PHE A 791 26.85 4.71 58.26
N VAL A 792 28.14 4.67 58.61
CA VAL A 792 28.63 3.81 59.71
C VAL A 792 28.07 4.27 61.05
N GLU A 793 28.15 5.58 61.34
CA GLU A 793 27.61 6.15 62.59
C GLU A 793 26.09 5.97 62.69
N TRP A 794 25.38 6.15 61.57
CA TRP A 794 23.94 5.92 61.52
C TRP A 794 23.60 4.45 61.73
N LEU A 795 24.32 3.52 61.10
CA LEU A 795 24.09 2.08 61.22
C LEU A 795 24.29 1.60 62.67
N GLU A 796 25.30 2.11 63.38
CA GLU A 796 25.47 1.82 64.80
C GLU A 796 24.31 2.34 65.65
N SER A 797 23.84 3.55 65.36
CA SER A 797 22.72 4.17 66.07
C SER A 797 21.40 3.44 65.79
N PHE A 798 21.19 3.01 64.54
CA PHE A 798 20.07 2.18 64.12
C PHE A 798 20.10 0.79 64.76
N ARG A 799 21.28 0.16 64.84
CA ARG A 799 21.45 -1.12 65.54
C ARG A 799 21.10 -0.99 67.03
N LYS A 800 21.54 0.08 67.69
CA LYS A 800 21.19 0.36 69.10
C LYS A 800 19.68 0.53 69.27
N LEU A 801 19.03 1.25 68.35
CA LEU A 801 17.58 1.43 68.32
C LEU A 801 16.86 0.08 68.23
N LEU A 802 17.28 -0.79 67.30
CA LEU A 802 16.70 -2.14 67.16
C LEU A 802 16.90 -2.97 68.43
N THR A 803 18.10 -3.01 69.01
CA THR A 803 18.35 -3.78 70.25
C THR A 803 17.51 -3.32 71.43
N LYS A 804 17.14 -2.04 71.49
CA LYS A 804 16.31 -1.49 72.56
C LYS A 804 14.83 -1.88 72.42
N ASN A 805 14.35 -2.05 71.19
CA ASN A 805 12.95 -2.33 70.90
C ASN A 805 12.65 -3.83 70.69
N ILE A 806 13.66 -4.67 70.50
CA ILE A 806 13.50 -6.14 70.39
C ILE A 806 12.95 -6.80 71.67
N ASP A 807 13.05 -6.15 72.84
CA ASP A 807 12.39 -6.63 74.07
C ASP A 807 10.87 -6.35 74.12
N VAL A 808 10.30 -5.64 73.13
CA VAL A 808 8.87 -5.27 73.05
C VAL A 808 8.29 -5.55 71.66
N LYS A 809 8.37 -6.80 71.19
CA LYS A 809 7.37 -7.55 70.40
C LYS A 809 7.99 -8.75 69.70
#